data_AF-A0A2A2JCU9-F1
#
_entry.id   AF-A0A2A2JCU9-F1
#
_cell.length_a   1.000
_cell.length_b   1.000
_cell.length_c   1.000
_cell.angle_alpha   90.00
_cell.angle_beta   90.00
_cell.angle_gamma   90.00
#
_symmetry.space_group_name_H-M   'P 1'
#
loop_
_entity.id
_entity.type
_entity.pdbx_description
1 polymer ?
#
loop_
_entity_poly.entity_id
_entity_poly.type
_entity_poly.pdbx_seq_one_letter_code
_entity_poly.pdbx_strand_id
1 'polypeptide(L)'
;MLEKTALPQNNAPKRRDIQGLRAWAIILVLLYHFFPKYFPNGYIGVDMFFVISGYLIAMICYKFETINLITLRTFYYRRIKRIFPLYYLAMVMIFISMYLLLPKSYYAINASSGKKAILLITNLKFHVDAEQDYEKLLANAEDLFTHAWSLCVEIQWYFIAPLLFLIQRRFSVPAMAFFIGIGWKSLTFHLFTNQTIAFNCVFARIWQFCAGITAFIITKQRPIEQKYSEPPSKDQSNQDETIRSDKALLPYIAYFLFGLILFTFSWLTEEPSHLRVEITFVTAILIVIGEYHEILILSNPLMAFIGDISYSLYLVHWPVYVIFKSYFKDNIYAFLIGALLSVVISIIIYYVYERPYLKFSPLAILILTIGLIGWSLVLTQPDFVMRKTDYSKKYDIYGADLQHGDPSKNLSIAIAMNHLEGTVNVEKSNAIEHCEHIEFDNPVVKPPTGLCKMPGNHTGKLRLLVIGNSWACNQGGIVYEAFRHIIKEFYAFCLVACEPLIEKQSPNICFQAIKWEKVVSHVQPDLVIMLHRPIIGKGSFNDITQLQTDDVYQQHLRVTQWYESQGYIKKIYILQAMPICHWQCTKLMNDFMENEKKPLKEFGNKLVVHDDYFERKRFEKLAEDCKICELYDYLPLLRDKDGNLTFYDESTNLVFMDDANHLTKFGRDKVKIIYNQLAENFTKEFPEFS
;
A
#
# COMPACT_ATOMS: atom_id res chain seq x y z
N MET A 1 -52.62 -14.39 2.91
CA MET A 1 -52.75 -14.08 1.48
C MET A 1 -51.44 -13.55 0.87
N LEU A 2 -50.29 -14.11 1.25
CA LEU A 2 -48.98 -13.83 0.64
C LEU A 2 -48.41 -15.17 0.16
N GLU A 3 -49.07 -15.78 -0.81
CA GLU A 3 -48.68 -17.04 -1.41
C GLU A 3 -48.33 -16.80 -2.88
N LYS A 4 -47.14 -17.28 -3.28
CA LYS A 4 -46.78 -17.64 -4.67
C LYS A 4 -46.88 -16.53 -5.73
N THR A 5 -45.87 -15.67 -5.77
CA THR A 5 -45.35 -15.18 -7.06
C THR A 5 -43.96 -15.77 -7.30
N ALA A 6 -43.92 -17.10 -7.42
CA ALA A 6 -42.77 -17.77 -8.01
C ALA A 6 -42.76 -17.40 -9.50
N LEU A 7 -41.98 -16.37 -9.86
CA LEU A 7 -41.65 -16.08 -11.25
C LEU A 7 -41.11 -17.36 -11.90
N PRO A 8 -41.53 -17.71 -13.13
CA PRO A 8 -41.10 -18.92 -13.79
C PRO A 8 -39.56 -18.96 -13.84
N GLN A 9 -38.98 -20.05 -13.32
CA GLN A 9 -37.58 -20.38 -13.57
C GLN A 9 -37.47 -20.73 -15.05
N ASN A 10 -37.29 -19.71 -15.87
CA ASN A 10 -36.97 -19.92 -17.27
C ASN A 10 -35.56 -20.53 -17.30
N ASN A 11 -35.48 -21.83 -17.59
CA ASN A 11 -34.24 -22.60 -17.79
C ASN A 11 -33.55 -22.17 -19.09
N ALA A 12 -33.32 -20.86 -19.27
CA ALA A 12 -32.49 -20.37 -20.35
C ALA A 12 -31.07 -20.92 -20.10
N PRO A 13 -30.46 -21.58 -21.11
CA PRO A 13 -29.13 -22.15 -20.96
C PRO A 13 -28.13 -21.05 -20.56
N LYS A 14 -27.31 -21.36 -19.56
CA LYS A 14 -26.27 -20.44 -19.08
C LYS A 14 -25.32 -20.09 -20.23
N ARG A 15 -25.20 -18.79 -20.53
CA ARG A 15 -24.26 -18.24 -21.52
C ARG A 15 -22.81 -18.55 -21.12
N ARG A 16 -22.23 -19.58 -21.75
CA ARG A 16 -20.86 -20.07 -21.45
C ARG A 16 -19.80 -19.09 -21.94
N ASP A 17 -20.03 -18.46 -23.08
CA ASP A 17 -19.23 -17.39 -23.65
C ASP A 17 -19.01 -16.23 -22.67
N ILE A 18 -20.05 -15.80 -21.94
CA ILE A 18 -19.92 -14.78 -20.89
C ILE A 18 -19.04 -15.26 -19.73
N GLN A 19 -19.11 -16.54 -19.37
CA GLN A 19 -18.21 -17.10 -18.36
C GLN A 19 -16.77 -17.18 -18.88
N GLY A 20 -16.56 -17.52 -20.15
CA GLY A 20 -15.24 -17.47 -20.76
C GLY A 20 -14.64 -16.09 -20.82
N LEU A 21 -15.44 -15.05 -21.12
CA LEU A 21 -14.96 -13.66 -21.04
C LEU A 21 -14.54 -13.31 -19.61
N ARG A 22 -15.30 -13.74 -18.58
CA ARG A 22 -14.90 -13.58 -17.17
C ARG A 22 -13.61 -14.34 -16.84
N ALA A 23 -13.41 -15.51 -17.43
CA ALA A 23 -12.20 -16.31 -17.25
C ALA A 23 -10.97 -15.61 -17.83
N TRP A 24 -11.06 -15.15 -19.07
CA TRP A 24 -9.98 -14.39 -19.68
C TRP A 24 -9.71 -13.09 -18.92
N ALA A 25 -10.75 -12.35 -18.54
CA ALA A 25 -10.60 -11.16 -17.73
C ALA A 25 -9.80 -11.40 -16.42
N ILE A 26 -10.10 -12.47 -15.67
CA ILE A 26 -9.34 -12.78 -14.45
C ILE A 26 -7.93 -13.30 -14.74
N ILE A 27 -7.72 -14.07 -15.81
CA ILE A 27 -6.40 -14.55 -16.22
C ILE A 27 -5.48 -13.36 -16.54
N LEU A 28 -5.97 -12.39 -17.31
CA LEU A 28 -5.21 -11.18 -17.66
C LEU A 28 -4.79 -10.41 -16.39
N VAL A 29 -5.70 -10.24 -15.43
CA VAL A 29 -5.41 -9.58 -14.15
C VAL A 29 -4.37 -10.35 -13.33
N LEU A 30 -4.48 -11.68 -13.25
CA LEU A 30 -3.50 -12.51 -12.55
C LEU A 30 -2.11 -12.40 -13.16
N LEU A 31 -2.02 -12.49 -14.48
CA LEU A 31 -0.76 -12.38 -15.21
C LEU A 31 -0.13 -10.99 -15.04
N TYR A 32 -0.94 -9.94 -15.04
CA TYR A 32 -0.47 -8.58 -14.75
C TYR A 32 0.10 -8.45 -13.33
N HIS A 33 -0.60 -8.95 -12.32
CA HIS A 33 -0.13 -8.79 -10.93
C HIS A 33 1.09 -9.65 -10.60
N PHE A 34 1.11 -10.93 -11.03
CA PHE A 34 2.23 -11.83 -10.71
C PHE A 34 3.42 -11.67 -11.66
N PHE A 35 3.20 -11.21 -12.90
CA PHE A 35 4.21 -11.13 -13.95
C PHE A 35 4.13 -9.80 -14.74
N PRO A 36 4.14 -8.63 -14.07
CA PRO A 36 3.89 -7.33 -14.71
C PRO A 36 4.92 -6.99 -15.80
N LYS A 37 6.16 -7.48 -15.68
CA LYS A 37 7.21 -7.30 -16.68
C LYS A 37 6.89 -7.97 -18.02
N TYR A 38 6.20 -9.10 -17.98
CA TYR A 38 5.86 -9.87 -19.18
C TYR A 38 4.46 -9.52 -19.72
N PHE A 39 3.57 -9.03 -18.85
CA PHE A 39 2.17 -8.77 -19.17
C PHE A 39 1.72 -7.39 -18.63
N PRO A 40 2.36 -6.28 -19.08
CA PRO A 40 2.12 -4.95 -18.52
C PRO A 40 0.69 -4.45 -18.71
N ASN A 41 -0.05 -4.99 -19.69
CA ASN A 41 -1.39 -4.55 -20.04
C ASN A 41 -2.51 -5.41 -19.47
N GLY A 42 -2.25 -6.39 -18.61
CA GLY A 42 -3.32 -7.27 -18.12
C GLY A 42 -4.35 -6.59 -17.21
N TYR A 43 -4.12 -5.33 -16.80
CA TYR A 43 -5.13 -4.49 -16.13
C TYR A 43 -6.42 -4.35 -16.96
N ILE A 44 -6.35 -4.53 -18.29
CA ILE A 44 -7.50 -4.49 -19.21
C ILE A 44 -8.58 -5.52 -18.87
N GLY A 45 -8.22 -6.58 -18.14
CA GLY A 45 -9.20 -7.57 -17.66
C GLY A 45 -10.26 -6.93 -16.75
N VAL A 46 -9.92 -5.90 -15.97
CA VAL A 46 -10.90 -5.14 -15.17
C VAL A 46 -11.89 -4.39 -16.06
N ASP A 47 -11.41 -3.81 -17.16
CA ASP A 47 -12.25 -3.11 -18.14
C ASP A 47 -13.25 -4.07 -18.80
N MET A 48 -12.83 -5.32 -19.10
CA MET A 48 -13.72 -6.38 -19.56
C MET A 48 -14.80 -6.72 -18.51
N PHE A 49 -14.44 -6.80 -17.22
CA PHE A 49 -15.42 -7.03 -16.15
C PHE A 49 -16.48 -5.94 -16.09
N PHE A 50 -16.13 -4.66 -16.27
CA PHE A 50 -17.12 -3.58 -16.29
C PHE A 50 -18.11 -3.70 -17.45
N VAL A 51 -17.66 -4.09 -18.65
CA VAL A 51 -18.55 -4.36 -19.79
C VAL A 51 -19.51 -5.52 -19.48
N ILE A 52 -18.98 -6.64 -18.97
CA ILE A 52 -19.78 -7.81 -18.60
C ILE A 52 -20.82 -7.44 -17.53
N SER A 53 -20.40 -6.63 -16.56
CA SER A 53 -21.26 -6.13 -15.49
C SER A 53 -22.43 -5.30 -16.04
N GLY A 54 -22.15 -4.38 -16.97
CA GLY A 54 -23.17 -3.61 -17.70
C GLY A 54 -24.19 -4.49 -18.41
N TYR A 55 -23.73 -5.49 -19.15
CA TYR A 55 -24.57 -6.46 -19.86
C TYR A 55 -25.49 -7.24 -18.90
N LEU A 56 -24.92 -7.78 -17.83
CA LEU A 56 -25.67 -8.57 -16.85
C LEU A 56 -26.69 -7.72 -16.08
N ILE A 57 -26.37 -6.45 -15.79
CA ILE A 57 -27.29 -5.53 -15.13
C ILE A 57 -28.45 -5.17 -16.06
N ALA A 58 -28.17 -4.85 -17.33
CA ALA A 58 -29.20 -4.64 -18.33
C ALA A 58 -30.14 -5.84 -18.44
N MET A 59 -29.58 -7.05 -18.56
CA MET A 59 -30.34 -8.29 -18.63
C MET A 59 -31.30 -8.47 -17.45
N ILE A 60 -30.87 -8.12 -16.23
CA ILE A 60 -31.75 -8.20 -15.06
C ILE A 60 -32.80 -7.09 -15.07
N CYS A 61 -32.44 -5.84 -15.35
CA CYS A 61 -33.37 -4.72 -15.38
C CYS A 61 -34.47 -4.90 -16.44
N TYR A 62 -34.15 -5.52 -17.58
CA TYR A 62 -35.12 -5.81 -18.64
C TYR A 62 -36.01 -7.03 -18.41
N LYS A 63 -35.77 -7.84 -17.36
CA LYS A 63 -36.70 -8.91 -16.96
C LYS A 63 -37.97 -8.39 -16.31
N PHE A 64 -37.97 -7.14 -15.85
CA PHE A 64 -39.11 -6.53 -15.17
C PHE A 64 -39.82 -5.55 -16.11
N GLU A 65 -41.12 -5.82 -16.36
CA GLU A 65 -41.97 -4.97 -17.19
C GLU A 65 -42.12 -3.56 -16.60
N THR A 66 -42.32 -3.47 -15.28
CA THR A 66 -42.32 -2.22 -14.53
C THR A 66 -41.26 -2.26 -13.43
N ILE A 67 -40.52 -1.15 -13.25
CA ILE A 67 -39.60 -1.02 -12.12
C ILE A 67 -40.36 -0.28 -11.01
N ASN A 68 -40.76 -1.03 -9.99
CA ASN A 68 -41.36 -0.51 -8.76
C ASN A 68 -40.46 -0.80 -7.56
N LEU A 69 -40.85 -0.34 -6.37
CA LEU A 69 -40.06 -0.50 -5.14
C LEU A 69 -39.76 -1.97 -4.81
N ILE A 70 -40.71 -2.89 -5.08
CA ILE A 70 -40.54 -4.33 -4.84
C ILE A 70 -39.47 -4.90 -5.78
N THR A 71 -39.48 -4.47 -7.03
CA THR A 71 -38.49 -4.85 -8.05
C THR A 71 -37.09 -4.36 -7.66
N LEU A 72 -36.96 -3.11 -7.23
CA LEU A 72 -35.69 -2.55 -6.75
C LEU A 72 -35.16 -3.31 -5.53
N ARG A 73 -36.01 -3.57 -4.54
CA ARG A 73 -35.63 -4.37 -3.35
C ARG A 73 -35.16 -5.77 -3.75
N THR A 74 -35.85 -6.42 -4.68
CA THR A 74 -35.47 -7.75 -5.19
C THR A 74 -34.14 -7.72 -5.93
N PHE A 75 -33.90 -6.67 -6.72
CA PHE A 75 -32.64 -6.46 -7.43
C PHE A 75 -31.48 -6.30 -6.44
N TYR A 76 -31.58 -5.34 -5.50
CA TYR A 76 -30.52 -5.08 -4.53
C TYR A 76 -30.27 -6.28 -3.63
N TYR A 77 -31.31 -6.97 -3.18
CA TYR A 77 -31.16 -8.18 -2.39
C TYR A 77 -30.38 -9.27 -3.12
N ARG A 78 -30.69 -9.54 -4.40
CA ARG A 78 -29.96 -10.54 -5.19
C ARG A 78 -28.48 -10.18 -5.36
N ARG A 79 -28.16 -8.89 -5.50
CA ARG A 79 -26.77 -8.41 -5.61
C ARG A 79 -26.03 -8.46 -4.29
N ILE A 80 -26.62 -7.98 -3.20
CA ILE A 80 -26.07 -8.07 -1.84
C ILE A 80 -25.81 -9.54 -1.49
N LYS A 81 -26.80 -10.42 -1.69
CA LYS A 81 -26.66 -11.86 -1.45
C LYS A 81 -25.52 -12.47 -2.26
N ARG A 82 -25.26 -12.01 -3.48
CA ARG A 82 -24.19 -12.56 -4.32
C ARG A 82 -22.80 -12.08 -3.89
N ILE A 83 -22.66 -10.80 -3.55
CA ILE A 83 -21.36 -10.10 -3.46
C ILE A 83 -20.88 -9.99 -2.01
N PHE A 84 -21.74 -9.51 -1.10
CA PHE A 84 -21.31 -9.00 0.20
C PHE A 84 -20.78 -10.10 1.13
N PRO A 85 -21.43 -11.28 1.30
CA PRO A 85 -20.92 -12.30 2.21
C PRO A 85 -19.48 -12.72 1.87
N LEU A 86 -19.21 -13.00 0.60
CA LEU A 86 -17.88 -13.40 0.16
C LEU A 86 -16.87 -12.23 0.17
N TYR A 87 -17.30 -11.01 -0.17
CA TYR A 87 -16.44 -9.83 -0.05
C TYR A 87 -15.95 -9.63 1.38
N TYR A 88 -16.87 -9.60 2.35
CA TYR A 88 -16.50 -9.36 3.75
C TYR A 88 -15.80 -10.56 4.39
N LEU A 89 -16.08 -11.80 3.95
CA LEU A 89 -15.24 -12.94 4.30
C LEU A 89 -13.79 -12.72 3.84
N ALA A 90 -13.60 -12.29 2.58
CA ALA A 90 -12.27 -12.00 2.08
C ALA A 90 -11.58 -10.90 2.91
N MET A 91 -12.29 -9.83 3.30
CA MET A 91 -11.72 -8.80 4.19
C MET A 91 -11.22 -9.38 5.51
N VAL A 92 -12.04 -10.22 6.17
CA VAL A 92 -11.64 -10.90 7.41
C VAL A 92 -10.42 -11.79 7.19
N MET A 93 -10.41 -12.59 6.12
CA MET A 93 -9.29 -13.47 5.78
C MET A 93 -8.00 -12.67 5.48
N ILE A 94 -8.11 -11.53 4.81
CA ILE A 94 -6.98 -10.63 4.53
C ILE A 94 -6.38 -10.14 5.83
N PHE A 95 -7.19 -9.61 6.75
CA PHE A 95 -6.70 -9.16 8.06
C PHE A 95 -6.06 -10.30 8.85
N ILE A 96 -6.70 -11.47 8.92
CA ILE A 96 -6.12 -12.64 9.61
C ILE A 96 -4.78 -13.02 8.98
N SER A 97 -4.71 -13.10 7.66
CA SER A 97 -3.46 -13.44 6.95
C SER A 97 -2.37 -12.40 7.18
N MET A 98 -2.71 -11.11 7.23
CA MET A 98 -1.78 -10.03 7.55
C MET A 98 -1.20 -10.20 8.95
N TYR A 99 -2.04 -10.45 9.96
CA TYR A 99 -1.58 -10.60 11.34
C TYR A 99 -0.76 -11.87 11.59
N LEU A 100 -1.02 -12.93 10.82
CA LEU A 100 -0.33 -14.22 10.97
C LEU A 100 0.94 -14.34 10.11
N LEU A 101 0.95 -13.72 8.93
CA LEU A 101 1.94 -13.97 7.89
C LEU A 101 2.73 -12.72 7.49
N LEU A 102 2.48 -11.53 8.04
CA LEU A 102 3.22 -10.32 7.64
C LEU A 102 3.84 -9.60 8.83
N PRO A 103 4.96 -8.88 8.63
CA PRO A 103 5.56 -8.05 9.67
C PRO A 103 4.62 -6.94 10.17
N LYS A 104 4.81 -6.50 11.42
CA LYS A 104 4.00 -5.44 12.05
C LYS A 104 3.98 -4.11 11.27
N SER A 105 5.00 -3.84 10.44
CA SER A 105 5.06 -2.65 9.58
C SER A 105 3.88 -2.55 8.60
N TYR A 106 3.28 -3.68 8.22
CA TYR A 106 2.13 -3.72 7.30
C TYR A 106 0.83 -3.24 7.98
N TYR A 107 0.76 -3.25 9.31
CA TYR A 107 -0.53 -3.17 10.01
C TYR A 107 -1.16 -1.77 9.92
N ALA A 108 -0.37 -0.70 10.08
CA ALA A 108 -0.90 0.66 10.07
C ALA A 108 -1.44 1.06 8.68
N ILE A 109 -0.68 0.77 7.63
CA ILE A 109 -1.05 1.04 6.23
C ILE A 109 -2.34 0.29 5.89
N ASN A 110 -2.37 -1.02 6.17
CA ASN A 110 -3.49 -1.89 5.83
C ASN A 110 -4.72 -1.68 6.74
N ALA A 111 -4.56 -1.18 7.96
CA ALA A 111 -5.71 -0.78 8.80
C ALA A 111 -6.47 0.40 8.18
N SER A 112 -5.75 1.40 7.66
CA SER A 112 -6.36 2.56 6.98
C SER A 112 -7.04 2.14 5.67
N SER A 113 -6.33 1.43 4.80
CA SER A 113 -6.88 0.95 3.53
C SER A 113 -8.00 -0.06 3.71
N GLY A 114 -7.89 -0.95 4.70
CA GLY A 114 -8.93 -1.92 5.04
C GLY A 114 -10.22 -1.27 5.55
N LYS A 115 -10.14 -0.16 6.30
CA LYS A 115 -11.34 0.64 6.66
C LYS A 115 -12.05 1.17 5.41
N LYS A 116 -11.30 1.70 4.44
CA LYS A 116 -11.87 2.16 3.16
C LYS A 116 -12.46 1.00 2.36
N ALA A 117 -11.85 -0.19 2.40
CA ALA A 117 -12.36 -1.38 1.74
C ALA A 117 -13.67 -1.85 2.37
N ILE A 118 -13.78 -1.85 3.70
CA ILE A 118 -15.02 -2.20 4.42
C ILE A 118 -16.15 -1.23 4.04
N LEU A 119 -15.83 0.06 3.94
CA LEU A 119 -16.76 1.12 3.53
C LEU A 119 -17.04 1.17 2.02
N LEU A 120 -16.39 0.33 1.21
CA LEU A 120 -16.56 0.25 -0.24
C LEU A 120 -16.20 1.56 -0.98
N ILE A 121 -15.13 2.22 -0.52
CA ILE A 121 -14.66 3.52 -1.05
C ILE A 121 -13.16 3.55 -1.34
N THR A 122 -12.50 2.41 -1.58
CA THR A 122 -11.06 2.38 -1.91
C THR A 122 -10.72 3.06 -3.23
N ASN A 123 -11.72 3.27 -4.10
CA ASN A 123 -11.57 4.06 -5.31
C ASN A 123 -11.61 5.58 -5.07
N LEU A 124 -11.95 6.08 -3.88
CA LEU A 124 -11.90 7.51 -3.59
C LEU A 124 -10.47 7.90 -3.16
N LYS A 125 -9.62 8.22 -4.13
CA LYS A 125 -8.28 8.77 -3.92
C LYS A 125 -8.33 10.30 -4.05
N PHE A 126 -8.21 11.00 -2.92
CA PHE A 126 -8.29 12.47 -2.84
C PHE A 126 -6.95 13.19 -3.10
N HIS A 127 -5.91 12.47 -3.54
CA HIS A 127 -4.58 13.01 -3.85
C HIS A 127 -4.26 12.86 -5.34
N VAL A 128 -3.60 13.87 -5.91
CA VAL A 128 -3.66 14.23 -7.36
C VAL A 128 -2.76 13.38 -8.28
N ASP A 129 -1.84 12.56 -7.77
CA ASP A 129 -0.78 11.93 -8.59
C ASP A 129 -0.84 10.38 -8.67
N ALA A 130 -2.04 9.81 -8.86
CA ALA A 130 -2.30 8.40 -8.58
C ALA A 130 -2.03 7.39 -9.71
N GLU A 131 -1.77 7.80 -10.95
CA GLU A 131 -1.40 6.82 -12.01
C GLU A 131 0.03 6.31 -11.79
N GLN A 132 0.94 7.22 -11.41
CA GLN A 132 2.26 6.85 -10.90
C GLN A 132 2.16 6.15 -9.53
N ASP A 133 1.18 6.46 -8.67
CA ASP A 133 1.04 5.74 -7.41
C ASP A 133 0.46 4.33 -7.56
N TYR A 134 -0.46 4.03 -8.50
CA TYR A 134 -1.01 2.67 -8.59
C TYR A 134 0.05 1.67 -9.02
N GLU A 135 0.84 1.98 -10.05
CA GLU A 135 1.96 1.13 -10.46
C GLU A 135 3.05 1.06 -9.37
N LYS A 136 3.34 2.15 -8.66
CA LYS A 136 4.26 2.14 -7.51
C LYS A 136 3.70 1.35 -6.32
N LEU A 137 2.40 1.43 -6.02
CA LEU A 137 1.71 0.64 -4.99
C LEU A 137 1.73 -0.85 -5.36
N LEU A 138 1.57 -1.18 -6.65
CA LEU A 138 1.71 -2.54 -7.18
C LEU A 138 3.16 -3.05 -7.10
N ALA A 139 4.13 -2.15 -7.37
CA ALA A 139 5.55 -2.43 -7.31
C ALA A 139 6.07 -2.58 -5.87
N ASN A 140 5.54 -1.84 -4.92
CA ASN A 140 5.89 -1.98 -3.50
C ASN A 140 5.11 -3.14 -2.84
N ALA A 141 3.87 -3.38 -3.29
CA ALA A 141 3.00 -4.47 -2.83
C ALA A 141 2.83 -4.52 -1.30
N GLU A 142 2.73 -3.36 -0.64
CA GLU A 142 2.59 -3.29 0.83
C GLU A 142 1.12 -3.24 1.29
N ASP A 143 0.20 -2.81 0.43
CA ASP A 143 -1.23 -2.68 0.74
C ASP A 143 -2.06 -3.83 0.12
N LEU A 144 -2.56 -4.73 0.97
CA LEU A 144 -3.36 -5.91 0.64
C LEU A 144 -4.77 -5.56 0.14
N PHE A 145 -5.24 -4.33 0.33
CA PHE A 145 -6.58 -3.91 -0.08
C PHE A 145 -6.59 -3.13 -1.40
N THR A 146 -5.42 -2.90 -2.00
CA THR A 146 -5.25 -2.13 -3.24
C THR A 146 -6.23 -2.57 -4.33
N HIS A 147 -6.31 -3.87 -4.64
CA HIS A 147 -7.17 -4.44 -5.69
C HIS A 147 -8.69 -4.20 -5.50
N ALA A 148 -9.16 -3.83 -4.30
CA ALA A 148 -10.59 -3.65 -4.02
C ALA A 148 -11.20 -2.42 -4.71
N TRP A 149 -10.39 -1.53 -5.28
CA TRP A 149 -10.84 -0.28 -5.92
C TRP A 149 -11.88 -0.54 -7.02
N SER A 150 -11.64 -1.53 -7.88
CA SER A 150 -12.50 -1.81 -9.05
C SER A 150 -13.85 -2.36 -8.61
N LEU A 151 -13.88 -3.16 -7.53
CA LEU A 151 -15.12 -3.68 -6.98
C LEU A 151 -15.94 -2.57 -6.31
N CYS A 152 -15.30 -1.58 -5.70
CA CYS A 152 -15.99 -0.39 -5.16
C CYS A 152 -16.65 0.41 -6.29
N VAL A 153 -15.96 0.61 -7.42
CA VAL A 153 -16.54 1.22 -8.63
C VAL A 153 -17.75 0.42 -9.12
N GLU A 154 -17.62 -0.91 -9.17
CA GLU A 154 -18.70 -1.78 -9.61
C GLU A 154 -19.93 -1.75 -8.67
N ILE A 155 -19.72 -1.71 -7.35
CA ILE A 155 -20.82 -1.61 -6.38
C ILE A 155 -21.51 -0.24 -6.46
N GLN A 156 -20.75 0.84 -6.65
CA GLN A 156 -21.30 2.17 -6.90
C GLN A 156 -22.16 2.17 -8.18
N TRP A 157 -21.68 1.51 -9.25
CA TRP A 157 -22.47 1.31 -10.46
C TRP A 157 -23.77 0.53 -10.20
N TYR A 158 -23.73 -0.53 -9.39
CA TYR A 158 -24.93 -1.29 -9.05
C TYR A 158 -26.00 -0.46 -8.33
N PHE A 159 -25.60 0.58 -7.61
CA PHE A 159 -26.52 1.55 -7.02
C PHE A 159 -27.08 2.54 -8.06
N ILE A 160 -26.25 2.99 -8.99
CA ILE A 160 -26.62 3.98 -10.02
C ILE A 160 -27.51 3.36 -11.11
N ALA A 161 -27.20 2.16 -11.59
CA ALA A 161 -27.80 1.61 -12.81
C ALA A 161 -29.33 1.45 -12.75
N PRO A 162 -29.97 0.92 -11.68
CA PRO A 162 -31.42 0.82 -11.62
C PRO A 162 -32.13 2.18 -11.69
N LEU A 163 -31.51 3.23 -11.13
CA LEU A 163 -32.02 4.60 -11.19
C LEU A 163 -31.94 5.13 -12.63
N LEU A 164 -30.86 4.86 -13.36
CA LEU A 164 -30.75 5.22 -14.77
C LEU A 164 -31.83 4.52 -15.63
N PHE A 165 -32.13 3.24 -15.37
CA PHE A 165 -33.22 2.55 -16.05
C PHE A 165 -34.60 3.13 -15.72
N LEU A 166 -34.82 3.58 -14.48
CA LEU A 166 -36.05 4.28 -14.09
C LEU A 166 -36.21 5.60 -14.84
N ILE A 167 -35.13 6.39 -14.88
CA ILE A 167 -35.08 7.67 -15.59
C ILE A 167 -35.33 7.43 -17.09
N GLN A 168 -34.65 6.45 -17.70
CA GLN A 168 -34.82 6.09 -19.10
C GLN A 168 -36.28 5.78 -19.43
N ARG A 169 -36.98 5.01 -18.60
CA ARG A 169 -38.40 4.65 -18.81
C ARG A 169 -39.36 5.82 -18.63
N ARG A 170 -38.93 6.94 -18.02
CA ARG A 170 -39.75 8.14 -17.85
C ARG A 170 -39.73 9.06 -19.07
N PHE A 171 -38.71 8.94 -19.92
CA PHE A 171 -38.55 9.73 -21.13
C PHE A 171 -38.91 8.90 -22.38
N SER A 172 -39.40 9.55 -23.43
CA SER A 172 -39.70 8.90 -24.72
C SER A 172 -38.45 8.60 -25.57
N VAL A 173 -37.24 8.68 -24.99
CA VAL A 173 -35.98 8.43 -25.68
C VAL A 173 -35.73 6.92 -25.77
N PRO A 174 -35.39 6.38 -26.96
CA PRO A 174 -35.00 4.98 -27.08
C PRO A 174 -33.86 4.63 -26.12
N ALA A 175 -33.99 3.52 -25.40
CA ALA A 175 -33.00 3.13 -24.38
C ALA A 175 -31.57 3.07 -24.92
N MET A 176 -31.42 2.64 -26.17
CA MET A 176 -30.14 2.63 -26.90
C MET A 176 -29.50 4.03 -26.95
N ALA A 177 -30.25 5.02 -27.45
CA ALA A 177 -29.77 6.40 -27.54
C ALA A 177 -29.49 7.01 -26.15
N PHE A 178 -30.32 6.67 -25.15
CA PHE A 178 -30.12 7.12 -23.77
C PHE A 178 -28.78 6.63 -23.19
N PHE A 179 -28.50 5.33 -23.26
CA PHE A 179 -27.28 4.76 -22.69
C PHE A 179 -26.03 5.07 -23.52
N ILE A 180 -26.13 5.21 -24.85
CA ILE A 180 -25.05 5.74 -25.68
C ILE A 180 -24.73 7.19 -25.28
N GLY A 181 -25.74 8.04 -25.06
CA GLY A 181 -25.54 9.42 -24.62
C GLY A 181 -24.85 9.53 -23.26
N ILE A 182 -25.26 8.71 -22.29
CA ILE A 182 -24.59 8.64 -20.97
C ILE A 182 -23.15 8.11 -21.11
N GLY A 183 -22.96 7.05 -21.89
CA GLY A 183 -21.64 6.49 -22.15
C GLY A 183 -20.71 7.48 -22.83
N TRP A 184 -21.20 8.23 -23.82
CA TRP A 184 -20.43 9.27 -24.50
C TRP A 184 -20.00 10.38 -23.53
N LYS A 185 -20.90 10.88 -22.69
CA LYS A 185 -20.55 11.89 -21.67
C LYS A 185 -19.51 11.38 -20.67
N SER A 186 -19.63 10.13 -20.24
CA SER A 186 -18.67 9.50 -19.34
C SER A 186 -17.30 9.32 -20.00
N LEU A 187 -17.27 8.91 -21.27
CA LEU A 187 -16.04 8.79 -22.05
C LEU A 187 -15.38 10.16 -22.29
N THR A 188 -16.15 11.19 -22.65
CA THR A 188 -15.65 12.57 -22.72
C THR A 188 -15.06 12.97 -21.36
N PHE A 189 -15.77 12.75 -20.26
CA PHE A 189 -15.24 13.09 -18.93
C PHE A 189 -13.94 12.34 -18.61
N HIS A 190 -13.82 11.06 -18.99
CA HIS A 190 -12.60 10.27 -18.84
C HIS A 190 -11.42 10.84 -19.64
N LEU A 191 -11.64 11.23 -20.89
CA LEU A 191 -10.59 11.73 -21.79
C LEU A 191 -10.12 13.14 -21.45
N PHE A 192 -10.97 13.97 -20.85
CA PHE A 192 -10.67 15.37 -20.54
C PHE A 192 -10.39 15.66 -19.06
N THR A 193 -10.44 14.66 -18.18
CA THR A 193 -10.05 14.79 -16.77
C THR A 193 -8.62 14.30 -16.55
N ASN A 194 -8.05 14.57 -15.37
CA ASN A 194 -6.73 14.07 -15.05
C ASN A 194 -6.73 12.54 -14.91
N GLN A 195 -5.60 11.89 -15.19
CA GLN A 195 -5.45 10.43 -15.18
C GLN A 195 -5.91 9.79 -13.87
N THR A 196 -5.59 10.41 -12.72
CA THR A 196 -6.02 9.97 -11.39
C THR A 196 -7.53 9.84 -11.25
N ILE A 197 -8.27 10.89 -11.63
CA ILE A 197 -9.73 10.92 -11.58
C ILE A 197 -10.29 9.98 -12.66
N ALA A 198 -9.69 9.99 -13.86
CA ALA A 198 -10.11 9.14 -14.97
C ALA A 198 -10.07 7.65 -14.60
N PHE A 199 -9.04 7.23 -13.87
CA PHE A 199 -8.85 5.85 -13.41
C PHE A 199 -9.81 5.44 -12.29
N ASN A 200 -9.96 6.30 -11.27
CA ASN A 200 -10.58 5.96 -9.99
C ASN A 200 -12.07 6.35 -9.86
N CYS A 201 -12.50 7.40 -10.55
CA CYS A 201 -13.85 7.95 -10.41
C CYS A 201 -14.88 7.10 -11.16
N VAL A 202 -15.95 6.67 -10.48
CA VAL A 202 -17.03 5.89 -11.11
C VAL A 202 -17.63 6.61 -12.31
N PHE A 203 -17.81 7.93 -12.26
CA PHE A 203 -18.40 8.71 -13.35
C PHE A 203 -17.52 8.72 -14.62
N ALA A 204 -16.20 8.59 -14.47
CA ALA A 204 -15.27 8.44 -15.58
C ALA A 204 -15.19 7.01 -16.13
N ARG A 205 -15.86 6.03 -15.49
CA ARG A 205 -15.87 4.62 -15.89
C ARG A 205 -17.23 4.11 -16.38
N ILE A 206 -18.30 4.89 -16.22
CA ILE A 206 -19.67 4.53 -16.63
C ILE A 206 -19.76 4.08 -18.10
N TRP A 207 -18.96 4.69 -18.99
CA TRP A 207 -18.96 4.36 -20.42
C TRP A 207 -18.71 2.87 -20.72
N GLN A 208 -17.94 2.18 -19.87
CA GLN A 208 -17.65 0.76 -20.02
C GLN A 208 -18.86 -0.11 -19.71
N PHE A 209 -19.58 0.23 -18.62
CA PHE A 209 -20.84 -0.41 -18.29
C PHE A 209 -21.92 -0.12 -19.34
N CYS A 210 -21.97 1.11 -19.86
CA CYS A 210 -22.88 1.48 -20.95
C CYS A 210 -22.62 0.67 -22.23
N ALA A 211 -21.37 0.39 -22.58
CA ALA A 211 -21.05 -0.48 -23.73
C ALA A 211 -21.67 -1.88 -23.57
N GLY A 212 -21.62 -2.45 -22.35
CA GLY A 212 -22.29 -3.71 -22.02
C GLY A 212 -23.81 -3.65 -22.10
N ILE A 213 -24.42 -2.54 -21.65
CA ILE A 213 -25.88 -2.32 -21.76
C ILE A 213 -26.29 -2.25 -23.24
N THR A 214 -25.54 -1.50 -24.05
CA THR A 214 -25.75 -1.39 -25.50
C THR A 214 -25.67 -2.75 -26.18
N ALA A 215 -24.65 -3.56 -25.85
CA ALA A 215 -24.53 -4.93 -26.34
C ALA A 215 -25.78 -5.77 -26.00
N PHE A 216 -26.30 -5.67 -24.78
CA PHE A 216 -27.55 -6.35 -24.38
C PHE A 216 -28.77 -5.87 -25.18
N ILE A 217 -28.90 -4.57 -25.43
CA ILE A 217 -30.05 -4.03 -26.18
C ILE A 217 -30.02 -4.56 -27.62
N ILE A 218 -28.84 -4.64 -28.25
CA ILE A 218 -28.65 -5.21 -29.58
C ILE A 218 -29.10 -6.68 -29.60
N THR A 219 -28.66 -7.49 -28.63
CA THR A 219 -29.00 -8.92 -28.61
C THR A 219 -30.46 -9.19 -28.27
N LYS A 220 -31.10 -8.31 -27.48
CA LYS A 220 -32.52 -8.43 -27.10
C LYS A 220 -33.51 -8.17 -28.26
N GLN A 221 -33.16 -7.34 -29.24
CA GLN A 221 -34.08 -6.87 -30.28
C GLN A 221 -34.50 -7.94 -31.33
N ARG A 222 -34.25 -9.24 -31.10
CA ARG A 222 -34.72 -10.32 -32.01
C ARG A 222 -35.66 -11.33 -31.33
N PRO A 223 -36.76 -11.73 -31.98
CA PRO A 223 -37.65 -12.77 -31.49
C PRO A 223 -36.94 -14.13 -31.43
N ILE A 224 -37.28 -14.91 -30.41
CA ILE A 224 -36.80 -16.27 -30.13
C ILE A 224 -37.28 -17.30 -31.20
N GLU A 225 -38.02 -16.87 -32.22
CA GLU A 225 -38.76 -17.72 -33.16
C GLU A 225 -37.93 -18.60 -34.11
N GLN A 226 -36.63 -18.32 -34.31
CA GLN A 226 -35.81 -19.13 -35.24
C GLN A 226 -35.20 -20.40 -34.64
N LYS A 227 -35.47 -20.75 -33.37
CA LYS A 227 -34.93 -21.99 -32.78
C LYS A 227 -35.82 -23.22 -32.98
N TYR A 228 -37.03 -23.06 -33.54
CA TYR A 228 -37.98 -24.14 -33.86
C TYR A 228 -38.74 -23.86 -35.17
N SER A 229 -38.04 -23.53 -36.26
CA SER A 229 -38.68 -23.52 -37.57
C SER A 229 -38.63 -24.93 -38.15
N GLU A 230 -39.81 -25.49 -38.41
CA GLU A 230 -40.05 -26.71 -39.22
C GLU A 230 -39.23 -26.69 -40.53
N PRO A 231 -38.90 -27.87 -41.11
CA PRO A 231 -38.08 -27.93 -42.31
C PRO A 231 -38.71 -27.08 -43.44
N PRO A 232 -37.91 -26.22 -44.11
CA PRO A 232 -38.45 -25.32 -45.12
C PRO A 232 -38.97 -26.10 -46.33
N SER A 233 -40.12 -25.67 -46.85
CA SER A 233 -40.63 -26.08 -48.15
C SER A 233 -39.63 -25.67 -49.25
N LYS A 234 -39.55 -26.49 -50.30
CA LYS A 234 -38.47 -26.51 -51.32
C LYS A 234 -38.31 -25.25 -52.19
N ASP A 235 -39.04 -24.16 -51.96
CA ASP A 235 -39.05 -22.99 -52.86
C ASP A 235 -38.37 -21.71 -52.30
N GLN A 236 -37.67 -21.76 -51.15
CA GLN A 236 -36.95 -20.61 -50.58
C GLN A 236 -35.41 -20.73 -50.60
N SER A 237 -34.83 -21.54 -51.50
CA SER A 237 -33.39 -21.85 -51.48
C SER A 237 -32.45 -20.69 -51.81
N ASN A 238 -32.90 -19.64 -52.50
CA ASN A 238 -31.97 -18.59 -53.01
C ASN A 238 -31.81 -17.35 -52.11
N GLN A 239 -32.74 -17.05 -51.19
CA GLN A 239 -32.61 -15.92 -50.26
C GLN A 239 -31.99 -16.30 -48.91
N ASP A 240 -32.11 -17.56 -48.49
CA ASP A 240 -31.50 -18.05 -47.24
C ASP A 240 -29.99 -18.32 -47.37
N GLU A 241 -29.47 -18.62 -48.57
CA GLU A 241 -28.04 -18.86 -48.77
C GLU A 241 -27.17 -17.59 -48.60
N THR A 242 -27.68 -16.42 -48.98
CA THR A 242 -26.96 -15.14 -48.84
C THR A 242 -26.89 -14.65 -47.39
N ILE A 243 -27.96 -14.83 -46.60
CA ILE A 243 -27.97 -14.49 -45.16
C ILE A 243 -27.15 -15.49 -44.32
N ARG A 244 -27.04 -16.74 -44.77
CA ARG A 244 -26.23 -17.78 -44.11
C ARG A 244 -24.73 -17.61 -44.37
N SER A 245 -24.37 -17.07 -45.54
CA SER A 245 -23.01 -16.66 -45.93
C SER A 245 -22.45 -15.57 -45.01
N ASP A 246 -23.20 -14.48 -44.78
CA ASP A 246 -22.73 -13.34 -43.96
C ASP A 246 -22.50 -13.71 -42.48
N LYS A 247 -23.22 -14.73 -41.98
CA LYS A 247 -23.06 -15.23 -40.61
C LYS A 247 -21.89 -16.21 -40.43
N ALA A 248 -21.36 -16.79 -41.51
CA ALA A 248 -20.21 -17.69 -41.43
C ALA A 248 -18.90 -16.96 -41.05
N LEU A 249 -18.83 -15.64 -41.29
CA LEU A 249 -17.64 -14.83 -41.01
C LEU A 249 -17.53 -14.36 -39.54
N LEU A 250 -18.65 -14.27 -38.81
CA LEU A 250 -18.71 -13.82 -37.42
C LEU A 250 -17.75 -14.55 -36.46
N PRO A 251 -17.62 -15.89 -36.47
CA PRO A 251 -16.65 -16.57 -35.59
C PRO A 251 -15.20 -16.21 -35.92
N TYR A 252 -14.84 -16.03 -37.21
CA TYR A 252 -13.49 -15.61 -37.60
C TYR A 252 -13.19 -14.18 -37.15
N ILE A 253 -14.16 -13.28 -37.26
CA ILE A 253 -14.06 -11.92 -36.71
C ILE A 253 -13.86 -12.00 -35.19
N ALA A 254 -14.62 -12.84 -34.47
CA ALA A 254 -14.43 -13.00 -33.03
C ALA A 254 -13.03 -13.54 -32.67
N TYR A 255 -12.51 -14.52 -33.42
CA TYR A 255 -11.14 -15.01 -33.21
C TYR A 255 -10.08 -13.95 -33.51
N PHE A 256 -10.28 -13.15 -34.56
CA PHE A 256 -9.39 -12.02 -34.87
C PHE A 256 -9.40 -10.96 -33.76
N LEU A 257 -10.59 -10.53 -33.35
CA LEU A 257 -10.78 -9.58 -32.25
C LEU A 257 -10.18 -10.09 -30.93
N PHE A 258 -10.36 -11.38 -30.64
CA PHE A 258 -9.75 -12.00 -29.47
C PHE A 258 -8.22 -12.10 -29.61
N GLY A 259 -7.71 -12.39 -30.81
CA GLY A 259 -6.29 -12.34 -31.12
C GLY A 259 -5.69 -10.94 -30.93
N LEU A 260 -6.42 -9.88 -31.27
CA LEU A 260 -6.02 -8.49 -30.99
C LEU A 260 -5.89 -8.24 -29.49
N ILE A 261 -6.85 -8.70 -28.67
CA ILE A 261 -6.76 -8.59 -27.20
C ILE A 261 -5.50 -9.30 -26.69
N LEU A 262 -5.20 -10.52 -27.17
CA LEU A 262 -4.02 -11.25 -26.74
C LEU A 262 -2.71 -10.60 -27.22
N PHE A 263 -2.72 -10.00 -28.41
CA PHE A 263 -1.57 -9.31 -28.98
C PHE A 263 -1.25 -8.03 -28.20
N THR A 264 -2.25 -7.18 -27.97
CA THR A 264 -2.08 -5.94 -27.18
C THR A 264 -1.73 -6.25 -25.72
N PHE A 265 -2.24 -7.35 -25.17
CA PHE A 265 -1.90 -7.83 -23.83
C PHE A 265 -0.40 -8.12 -23.63
N SER A 266 0.29 -8.64 -24.65
CA SER A 266 1.66 -9.16 -24.52
C SER A 266 2.76 -8.33 -25.18
N TRP A 267 2.47 -7.58 -26.26
CA TRP A 267 3.52 -7.06 -27.15
C TRP A 267 3.50 -5.55 -27.40
N LEU A 268 2.45 -4.82 -27.02
CA LEU A 268 2.40 -3.36 -27.17
C LEU A 268 2.59 -2.65 -25.82
N THR A 269 3.40 -1.60 -25.80
CA THR A 269 3.37 -0.59 -24.75
C THR A 269 2.57 0.60 -25.28
N GLU A 270 1.24 0.56 -25.13
CA GLU A 270 0.36 1.67 -25.51
C GLU A 270 0.01 2.56 -24.32
N GLU A 271 -0.35 3.80 -24.63
CA GLU A 271 -0.97 4.71 -23.68
C GLU A 271 -2.24 4.09 -23.07
N PRO A 272 -2.37 4.03 -21.72
CA PRO A 272 -3.44 3.27 -21.07
C PRO A 272 -4.86 3.68 -21.46
N SER A 273 -5.07 4.94 -21.84
CA SER A 273 -6.37 5.49 -22.22
C SER A 273 -6.90 4.89 -23.54
N HIS A 274 -6.04 4.75 -24.55
CA HIS A 274 -6.43 4.22 -25.87
C HIS A 274 -6.81 2.74 -25.78
N LEU A 275 -5.93 1.94 -25.15
CA LEU A 275 -6.13 0.50 -25.02
C LEU A 275 -7.43 0.15 -24.27
N ARG A 276 -7.80 0.95 -23.24
CA ARG A 276 -9.07 0.77 -22.51
C ARG A 276 -10.28 0.94 -23.41
N VAL A 277 -10.26 1.97 -24.25
CA VAL A 277 -11.35 2.28 -25.19
C VAL A 277 -11.54 1.11 -26.15
N GLU A 278 -10.45 0.64 -26.74
CA GLU A 278 -10.46 -0.48 -27.67
C GLU A 278 -11.01 -1.76 -27.03
N ILE A 279 -10.43 -2.20 -25.91
CA ILE A 279 -10.85 -3.44 -25.23
C ILE A 279 -12.31 -3.38 -24.78
N THR A 280 -12.78 -2.21 -24.35
CA THR A 280 -14.18 -2.04 -23.94
C THR A 280 -15.14 -2.32 -25.11
N PHE A 281 -14.88 -1.73 -26.28
CA PHE A 281 -15.73 -1.93 -27.46
C PHE A 281 -15.55 -3.33 -28.06
N VAL A 282 -14.32 -3.86 -28.11
CA VAL A 282 -14.07 -5.23 -28.56
C VAL A 282 -14.81 -6.24 -27.67
N THR A 283 -14.77 -6.06 -26.35
CA THR A 283 -15.51 -6.93 -25.42
C THR A 283 -17.02 -6.86 -25.66
N ALA A 284 -17.57 -5.66 -25.88
CA ALA A 284 -18.98 -5.49 -26.20
C ALA A 284 -19.36 -6.19 -27.52
N ILE A 285 -18.51 -6.11 -28.55
CA ILE A 285 -18.70 -6.80 -29.83
C ILE A 285 -18.63 -8.33 -29.65
N LEU A 286 -17.67 -8.84 -28.87
CA LEU A 286 -17.55 -10.27 -28.58
C LEU A 286 -18.79 -10.82 -27.85
N ILE A 287 -19.37 -10.04 -26.93
CA ILE A 287 -20.65 -10.39 -26.27
C ILE A 287 -21.80 -10.51 -27.28
N VAL A 288 -21.87 -9.58 -28.25
CA VAL A 288 -22.88 -9.60 -29.31
C VAL A 288 -22.68 -10.81 -30.23
N ILE A 289 -21.45 -11.06 -30.70
CA ILE A 289 -21.14 -12.22 -31.55
C ILE A 289 -21.43 -13.54 -30.81
N GLY A 290 -21.07 -13.63 -29.53
CA GLY A 290 -21.26 -14.81 -28.68
C GLY A 290 -22.74 -15.18 -28.43
N GLU A 291 -23.67 -14.25 -28.65
CA GLU A 291 -25.11 -14.57 -28.68
C GLU A 291 -25.48 -15.36 -29.95
N TYR A 292 -24.88 -15.01 -31.09
CA TYR A 292 -25.22 -15.57 -32.40
C TYR A 292 -24.43 -16.83 -32.73
N HIS A 293 -23.19 -16.93 -32.26
CA HIS A 293 -22.28 -18.03 -32.57
C HIS A 293 -21.53 -18.52 -31.34
N GLU A 294 -21.31 -19.83 -31.27
CA GLU A 294 -20.45 -20.41 -30.26
C GLU A 294 -18.99 -20.06 -30.57
N ILE A 295 -18.37 -19.27 -29.70
CA ILE A 295 -16.95 -18.95 -29.76
C ILE A 295 -16.22 -19.97 -28.88
N LEU A 296 -15.56 -20.99 -29.46
CA LEU A 296 -15.02 -22.12 -28.69
C LEU A 296 -14.06 -21.69 -27.57
N ILE A 297 -13.21 -20.69 -27.82
CA ILE A 297 -12.23 -20.21 -26.84
C ILE A 297 -12.88 -19.55 -25.62
N LEU A 298 -14.15 -19.13 -25.73
CA LEU A 298 -14.94 -18.56 -24.65
C LEU A 298 -15.96 -19.58 -24.08
N SER A 299 -16.42 -20.53 -24.88
CA SER A 299 -17.49 -21.47 -24.49
C SER A 299 -17.01 -22.79 -23.88
N ASN A 300 -15.69 -23.06 -23.89
CA ASN A 300 -15.12 -24.31 -23.36
C ASN A 300 -15.46 -24.50 -21.84
N PRO A 301 -15.73 -25.74 -21.39
CA PRO A 301 -16.05 -26.03 -19.98
C PRO A 301 -15.00 -25.54 -18.96
N LEU A 302 -13.71 -25.59 -19.28
CA LEU A 302 -12.64 -25.10 -18.42
C LEU A 302 -12.74 -23.58 -18.22
N MET A 303 -12.92 -22.84 -19.31
CA MET A 303 -13.09 -21.39 -19.25
C MET A 303 -14.39 -21.03 -18.54
N ALA A 304 -15.47 -21.78 -18.76
CA ALA A 304 -16.70 -21.57 -18.00
C ALA A 304 -16.51 -21.79 -16.49
N PHE A 305 -15.69 -22.77 -16.09
CA PHE A 305 -15.35 -23.04 -14.69
C PHE A 305 -14.47 -21.95 -14.08
N ILE A 306 -13.43 -21.49 -14.78
CA ILE A 306 -12.59 -20.36 -14.32
C ILE A 306 -13.46 -19.10 -14.17
N GLY A 307 -14.40 -18.89 -15.10
CA GLY A 307 -15.40 -17.82 -15.02
C GLY A 307 -16.30 -17.93 -13.78
N ASP A 308 -16.65 -19.15 -13.37
CA ASP A 308 -17.45 -19.38 -12.16
C ASP A 308 -16.73 -18.98 -10.88
N ILE A 309 -15.43 -19.28 -10.78
CA ILE A 309 -14.60 -18.92 -9.62
C ILE A 309 -13.97 -17.52 -9.73
N SER A 310 -14.19 -16.79 -10.83
CA SER A 310 -13.46 -15.55 -11.13
C SER A 310 -13.58 -14.50 -10.02
N TYR A 311 -14.71 -14.49 -9.30
CA TYR A 311 -14.96 -13.53 -8.22
C TYR A 311 -14.17 -13.87 -6.96
N SER A 312 -14.17 -15.13 -6.51
CA SER A 312 -13.31 -15.54 -5.39
C SER A 312 -11.83 -15.39 -5.75
N LEU A 313 -11.46 -15.70 -6.99
CA LEU A 313 -10.10 -15.52 -7.49
C LEU A 313 -9.65 -14.06 -7.50
N TYR A 314 -10.53 -13.14 -7.91
CA TYR A 314 -10.24 -11.72 -7.85
C TYR A 314 -9.98 -11.23 -6.41
N LEU A 315 -10.70 -11.75 -5.41
CA LEU A 315 -10.53 -11.34 -4.01
C LEU A 315 -9.25 -11.91 -3.36
N VAL A 316 -8.78 -13.08 -3.80
CA VAL A 316 -7.69 -13.81 -3.13
C VAL A 316 -6.32 -13.53 -3.74
N HIS A 317 -6.25 -13.37 -5.07
CA HIS A 317 -4.95 -13.37 -5.77
C HIS A 317 -4.01 -12.24 -5.33
N TRP A 318 -4.55 -11.05 -5.04
CA TRP A 318 -3.75 -9.89 -4.66
C TRP A 318 -3.13 -10.02 -3.26
N PRO A 319 -3.89 -10.35 -2.19
CA PRO A 319 -3.31 -10.67 -0.88
C PRO A 319 -2.24 -11.76 -0.94
N VAL A 320 -2.47 -12.82 -1.73
CA VAL A 320 -1.47 -13.88 -1.92
C VAL A 320 -0.22 -13.33 -2.60
N TYR A 321 -0.35 -12.52 -3.64
CA TYR A 321 0.79 -11.86 -4.29
C TYR A 321 1.59 -11.00 -3.32
N VAL A 322 0.93 -10.15 -2.52
CA VAL A 322 1.56 -9.31 -1.50
C VAL A 322 2.36 -10.15 -0.49
N ILE A 323 1.76 -11.23 0.03
CA ILE A 323 2.43 -12.13 0.98
C ILE A 323 3.63 -12.82 0.31
N PHE A 324 3.50 -13.31 -0.91
CA PHE A 324 4.63 -13.96 -1.59
C PHE A 324 5.76 -12.98 -1.89
N LYS A 325 5.42 -11.76 -2.28
CA LYS A 325 6.41 -10.72 -2.57
C LYS A 325 7.18 -10.28 -1.32
N SER A 326 6.53 -10.23 -0.16
CA SER A 326 7.21 -9.86 1.10
C SER A 326 8.28 -10.88 1.53
N TYR A 327 8.06 -12.17 1.27
CA TYR A 327 9.00 -13.24 1.62
C TYR A 327 10.02 -13.57 0.53
N PHE A 328 9.60 -13.56 -0.73
CA PHE A 328 10.39 -14.10 -1.84
C PHE A 328 10.88 -13.04 -2.83
N LYS A 329 10.59 -11.75 -2.58
CA LYS A 329 10.92 -10.64 -3.49
C LYS A 329 10.49 -10.95 -4.92
N ASP A 330 11.31 -10.70 -5.94
CA ASP A 330 10.98 -10.90 -7.36
C ASP A 330 11.27 -12.33 -7.88
N ASN A 331 11.12 -13.37 -7.03
CA ASN A 331 11.33 -14.75 -7.46
C ASN A 331 10.17 -15.29 -8.31
N ILE A 332 10.45 -15.54 -9.59
CA ILE A 332 9.45 -15.99 -10.57
C ILE A 332 8.78 -17.33 -10.22
N TYR A 333 9.52 -18.28 -9.62
CA TYR A 333 8.97 -19.58 -9.23
C TYR A 333 8.03 -19.46 -8.03
N ALA A 334 8.39 -18.61 -7.06
CA ALA A 334 7.51 -18.30 -5.94
C ALA A 334 6.21 -17.66 -6.43
N PHE A 335 6.28 -16.75 -7.40
CA PHE A 335 5.09 -16.12 -7.99
C PHE A 335 4.22 -17.09 -8.80
N LEU A 336 4.81 -18.05 -9.52
CA LEU A 336 4.04 -19.14 -10.15
C LEU A 336 3.30 -19.97 -9.10
N ILE A 337 3.96 -20.34 -8.00
CA ILE A 337 3.34 -21.06 -6.89
C ILE A 337 2.22 -20.22 -6.25
N GLY A 338 2.45 -18.92 -6.04
CA GLY A 338 1.45 -18.00 -5.48
C GLY A 338 0.22 -17.85 -6.38
N ALA A 339 0.40 -17.77 -7.69
CA ALA A 339 -0.70 -17.74 -8.66
C ALA A 339 -1.52 -19.05 -8.62
N LEU A 340 -0.86 -20.20 -8.61
CA LEU A 340 -1.52 -21.51 -8.48
C LEU A 340 -2.25 -21.66 -7.14
N LEU A 341 -1.63 -21.22 -6.05
CA LEU A 341 -2.22 -21.23 -4.71
C LEU A 341 -3.47 -20.35 -4.67
N SER A 342 -3.45 -19.19 -5.33
CA SER A 342 -4.62 -18.31 -5.46
C SER A 342 -5.78 -19.02 -6.13
N VAL A 343 -5.54 -19.79 -7.19
CA VAL A 343 -6.56 -20.60 -7.87
C VAL A 343 -7.11 -21.68 -6.93
N VAL A 344 -6.23 -22.41 -6.24
CA VAL A 344 -6.65 -23.47 -5.29
C VAL A 344 -7.51 -22.92 -4.16
N ILE A 345 -7.07 -21.84 -3.50
CA ILE A 345 -7.84 -21.18 -2.43
C ILE A 345 -9.20 -20.73 -2.95
N SER A 346 -9.25 -20.19 -4.17
CA SER A 346 -10.49 -19.69 -4.77
C SER A 346 -11.49 -20.79 -5.10
N ILE A 347 -11.01 -21.97 -5.52
CA ILE A 347 -11.82 -23.17 -5.71
C ILE A 347 -12.40 -23.62 -4.36
N ILE A 348 -11.57 -23.68 -3.31
CA ILE A 348 -12.02 -24.07 -1.96
C ILE A 348 -13.11 -23.11 -1.48
N ILE A 349 -12.88 -21.80 -1.55
CA ILE A 349 -13.85 -20.78 -1.14
C ILE A 349 -15.15 -20.90 -1.95
N TYR A 350 -15.06 -21.13 -3.26
CA TYR A 350 -16.21 -21.25 -4.12
C TYR A 350 -17.12 -22.44 -3.73
N TYR A 351 -16.54 -23.61 -3.47
CA TYR A 351 -17.30 -24.81 -3.12
C TYR A 351 -17.74 -24.85 -1.66
N VAL A 352 -16.89 -24.41 -0.73
CA VAL A 352 -17.11 -24.53 0.71
C VAL A 352 -17.93 -23.37 1.27
N TYR A 353 -17.80 -22.17 0.69
CA TYR A 353 -18.44 -20.97 1.22
C TYR A 353 -19.47 -20.39 0.24
N GLU A 354 -19.06 -20.07 -0.99
CA GLU A 354 -19.91 -19.35 -1.95
C GLU A 354 -21.17 -20.11 -2.34
N ARG A 355 -21.02 -21.34 -2.83
CA ARG A 355 -22.17 -22.17 -3.24
C ARG A 355 -23.15 -22.46 -2.10
N PRO A 356 -22.70 -22.79 -0.88
CA PRO A 356 -23.59 -23.00 0.25
C PRO A 356 -24.41 -21.77 0.65
N TYR A 357 -23.78 -20.61 0.88
CA TYR A 357 -24.52 -19.45 1.39
C TYR A 357 -25.56 -18.94 0.38
N LEU A 358 -25.35 -19.14 -0.92
CA LEU A 358 -26.33 -18.75 -1.94
C LEU A 358 -27.68 -19.47 -1.80
N LYS A 359 -27.75 -20.54 -1.00
CA LYS A 359 -29.01 -21.24 -0.67
C LYS A 359 -29.68 -20.71 0.60
N PHE A 360 -29.02 -19.84 1.37
CA PHE A 360 -29.53 -19.34 2.65
C PHE A 360 -30.70 -18.37 2.49
N SER A 361 -31.49 -18.24 3.56
CA SER A 361 -32.60 -17.28 3.66
C SER A 361 -32.09 -15.83 3.70
N PRO A 362 -32.93 -14.83 3.36
CA PRO A 362 -32.54 -13.42 3.42
C PRO A 362 -32.02 -12.99 4.79
N LEU A 363 -32.67 -13.44 5.86
CA LEU A 363 -32.28 -13.12 7.23
C LEU A 363 -30.91 -13.71 7.59
N ALA A 364 -30.64 -14.96 7.19
CA ALA A 364 -29.35 -15.59 7.43
C ALA A 364 -28.21 -14.88 6.69
N ILE A 365 -28.45 -14.43 5.44
CA ILE A 365 -27.48 -13.63 4.68
C ILE A 365 -27.21 -12.29 5.37
N LEU A 366 -28.24 -11.62 5.87
CA LEU A 366 -28.10 -10.36 6.58
C LEU A 366 -27.25 -10.52 7.84
N ILE A 367 -27.58 -11.51 8.69
CA ILE A 367 -26.84 -11.80 9.92
C ILE A 367 -25.39 -12.14 9.62
N LEU A 368 -25.14 -13.03 8.63
CA LEU A 368 -23.80 -13.40 8.20
C LEU A 368 -22.99 -12.18 7.75
N THR A 369 -23.59 -11.33 6.93
CA THR A 369 -22.93 -10.14 6.39
C THR A 369 -22.60 -9.13 7.49
N ILE A 370 -23.56 -8.84 8.39
CA ILE A 370 -23.34 -7.94 9.53
C ILE A 370 -22.26 -8.49 10.46
N GLY A 371 -22.27 -9.79 10.73
CA GLY A 371 -21.25 -10.46 11.53
C GLY A 371 -19.86 -10.31 10.93
N LEU A 372 -19.72 -10.52 9.61
CA LEU A 372 -18.44 -10.35 8.90
C LEU A 372 -17.98 -8.90 8.86
N ILE A 373 -18.89 -7.94 8.67
CA ILE A 373 -18.57 -6.50 8.78
C ILE A 373 -18.06 -6.20 10.18
N GLY A 374 -18.78 -6.61 11.22
CA GLY A 374 -18.37 -6.42 12.61
C GLY A 374 -16.99 -7.00 12.90
N TRP A 375 -16.75 -8.25 12.49
CA TRP A 375 -15.43 -8.88 12.60
C TRP A 375 -14.34 -8.13 11.83
N SER A 376 -14.61 -7.71 10.59
CA SER A 376 -13.63 -6.95 9.81
C SER A 376 -13.30 -5.60 10.47
N LEU A 377 -14.29 -4.91 11.06
CA LEU A 377 -14.09 -3.65 11.78
C LEU A 377 -13.26 -3.86 13.05
N VAL A 378 -13.54 -4.91 13.82
CA VAL A 378 -12.75 -5.28 14.99
C VAL A 378 -11.29 -5.56 14.60
N LEU A 379 -11.09 -6.29 13.51
CA LEU A 379 -9.76 -6.61 12.99
C LEU A 379 -9.03 -5.38 12.41
N THR A 380 -9.70 -4.25 12.15
CA THR A 380 -9.02 -3.00 11.74
C THR A 380 -8.33 -2.27 12.89
N GLN A 381 -8.54 -2.70 14.13
CA GLN A 381 -7.95 -2.09 15.33
C GLN A 381 -6.75 -2.94 15.74
N PRO A 382 -5.51 -2.55 15.38
CA PRO A 382 -4.34 -3.37 15.68
C PRO A 382 -4.20 -3.59 17.19
N ASP A 383 -4.56 -2.61 18.01
CA ASP A 383 -4.54 -2.67 19.48
C ASP A 383 -5.52 -3.71 20.08
N PHE A 384 -6.59 -4.06 19.36
CA PHE A 384 -7.54 -5.08 19.80
C PHE A 384 -7.05 -6.50 19.48
N VAL A 385 -6.46 -6.69 18.29
CA VAL A 385 -5.98 -7.99 17.81
C VAL A 385 -4.62 -8.32 18.41
N MET A 386 -3.69 -7.38 18.29
CA MET A 386 -2.46 -7.35 19.06
C MET A 386 -2.84 -6.69 20.38
N ARG A 387 -3.37 -7.46 21.34
CA ARG A 387 -3.46 -6.97 22.72
C ARG A 387 -2.16 -6.24 22.98
N LYS A 388 -2.21 -4.95 23.38
CA LYS A 388 -1.15 -4.46 24.25
C LYS A 388 -1.15 -5.48 25.37
N THR A 389 -0.20 -6.41 25.31
CA THR A 389 0.00 -7.36 26.36
C THR A 389 0.16 -6.47 27.56
N ASP A 390 -0.82 -6.49 28.46
CA ASP A 390 -0.71 -5.75 29.68
C ASP A 390 0.45 -6.42 30.40
N TYR A 391 1.65 -5.89 30.21
CA TYR A 391 2.87 -6.49 30.71
C TYR A 391 2.85 -6.49 32.24
N SER A 392 2.07 -5.57 32.84
CA SER A 392 1.78 -5.61 34.27
C SER A 392 1.04 -6.90 34.67
N LYS A 393 0.10 -7.34 33.83
CA LYS A 393 -0.60 -8.62 33.98
C LYS A 393 0.19 -9.84 33.54
N LYS A 394 0.97 -9.76 32.44
CA LYS A 394 1.78 -10.89 31.93
C LYS A 394 2.85 -11.31 32.92
N TYR A 395 3.50 -10.35 33.59
CA TYR A 395 4.59 -10.62 34.52
C TYR A 395 4.24 -10.39 35.98
N ASP A 396 2.96 -10.21 36.32
CA ASP A 396 2.48 -10.00 37.69
C ASP A 396 3.16 -8.81 38.42
N ILE A 397 3.35 -7.70 37.71
CA ILE A 397 3.97 -6.46 38.20
C ILE A 397 2.93 -5.34 38.35
N TYR A 398 1.73 -5.67 38.81
CA TYR A 398 0.65 -4.70 39.02
C TYR A 398 1.08 -3.58 39.98
N GLY A 399 0.89 -2.32 39.57
CA GLY A 399 1.28 -1.14 40.36
C GLY A 399 2.77 -0.80 40.31
N ALA A 400 3.59 -1.55 39.57
CA ALA A 400 4.97 -1.15 39.30
C ALA A 400 4.98 0.11 38.40
N ASP A 401 5.72 1.13 38.82
CA ASP A 401 5.91 2.32 38.00
C ASP A 401 6.88 1.97 36.85
N LEU A 402 6.35 1.69 35.66
CA LEU A 402 7.16 1.41 34.47
C LEU A 402 7.75 2.68 33.84
N GLN A 403 7.47 3.86 34.39
CA GLN A 403 8.03 5.14 33.95
C GLN A 403 9.16 5.63 34.86
N HIS A 404 9.11 5.34 36.17
CA HIS A 404 10.07 5.81 37.18
C HIS A 404 10.56 4.73 38.17
N GLY A 405 10.15 3.47 38.00
CA GLY A 405 10.59 2.36 38.85
C GLY A 405 12.06 1.99 38.66
N ASP A 406 12.58 1.14 39.55
CA ASP A 406 13.96 0.66 39.53
C ASP A 406 14.05 -0.75 38.91
N PRO A 407 14.33 -0.88 37.60
CA PRO A 407 14.39 -2.17 36.91
C PRO A 407 15.60 -3.03 37.31
N SER A 408 16.59 -2.49 38.04
CA SER A 408 17.76 -3.25 38.49
C SER A 408 17.42 -4.38 39.46
N LYS A 409 16.29 -4.27 40.16
CA LYS A 409 15.86 -5.21 41.20
C LYS A 409 14.89 -6.28 40.71
N ASN A 410 14.31 -6.12 39.52
CA ASN A 410 13.30 -7.03 39.01
C ASN A 410 13.40 -7.15 37.48
N LEU A 411 13.87 -8.32 37.03
CA LEU A 411 14.04 -8.62 35.61
C LEU A 411 12.73 -8.52 34.83
N SER A 412 11.59 -8.86 35.45
CA SER A 412 10.27 -8.72 34.83
C SER A 412 9.90 -7.27 34.53
N ILE A 413 10.31 -6.34 35.40
CA ILE A 413 10.12 -4.89 35.18
C ILE A 413 11.00 -4.45 34.00
N ALA A 414 12.27 -4.85 33.97
CA ALA A 414 13.17 -4.54 32.85
C ALA A 414 12.64 -5.08 31.52
N ILE A 415 12.20 -6.34 31.47
CA ILE A 415 11.60 -6.97 30.28
C ILE A 415 10.37 -6.19 29.81
N ALA A 416 9.46 -5.83 30.73
CA ALA A 416 8.26 -5.07 30.41
C ALA A 416 8.58 -3.68 29.85
N MET A 417 9.52 -2.97 30.48
CA MET A 417 10.01 -1.65 30.03
C MET A 417 10.65 -1.72 28.65
N ASN A 418 11.52 -2.70 28.42
CA ASN A 418 12.14 -2.95 27.11
C ASN A 418 11.10 -3.29 26.04
N HIS A 419 10.02 -4.00 26.37
CA HIS A 419 8.97 -4.27 25.40
C HIS A 419 8.16 -3.02 25.03
N LEU A 420 7.92 -2.14 25.99
CA LEU A 420 7.20 -0.88 25.79
C LEU A 420 8.00 0.09 24.91
N GLU A 421 9.32 0.17 25.13
CA GLU A 421 10.22 1.08 24.41
C GLU A 421 10.84 0.47 23.14
N GLY A 422 11.03 -0.84 23.09
CA GLY A 422 11.72 -1.54 21.99
C GLY A 422 10.86 -1.87 20.79
N THR A 423 9.53 -1.79 20.93
CA THR A 423 8.62 -1.94 19.80
C THR A 423 8.58 -0.64 19.01
N VAL A 424 9.06 -0.68 17.77
CA VAL A 424 9.11 0.47 16.87
C VAL A 424 7.74 1.13 16.76
N ASN A 425 7.63 2.34 17.28
CA ASN A 425 6.49 3.21 17.05
C ASN A 425 6.93 4.29 16.07
N VAL A 426 6.67 4.08 14.77
CA VAL A 426 7.16 4.93 13.68
C VAL A 426 6.76 6.40 13.87
N GLU A 427 5.55 6.68 14.40
CA GLU A 427 5.12 8.04 14.67
C GLU A 427 5.88 8.67 15.83
N LYS A 428 6.07 7.94 16.94
CA LYS A 428 6.81 8.46 18.10
C LYS A 428 8.32 8.55 17.85
N SER A 429 8.92 7.55 17.22
CA SER A 429 10.36 7.49 16.96
C SER A 429 10.80 8.56 15.94
N ASN A 430 9.90 9.02 15.07
CA ASN A 430 10.17 10.05 14.09
C ASN A 430 9.54 11.42 14.42
N ALA A 431 9.00 11.62 15.63
CA ALA A 431 8.43 12.90 16.03
C ALA A 431 9.31 13.59 17.08
N ILE A 432 9.53 14.88 16.88
CA ILE A 432 10.03 15.78 17.92
C ILE A 432 8.80 16.38 18.59
N GLU A 433 8.61 16.07 19.87
CA GLU A 433 7.46 16.53 20.63
C GLU A 433 7.39 18.07 20.62
N HIS A 434 6.18 18.60 20.39
CA HIS A 434 5.88 20.04 20.31
C HIS A 434 6.53 20.82 19.16
N CYS A 435 7.23 20.18 18.21
CA CYS A 435 7.80 20.88 17.05
C CYS A 435 6.71 21.19 16.01
N GLU A 436 6.59 22.45 15.60
CA GLU A 436 5.62 22.89 14.59
C GLU A 436 6.18 22.67 13.18
N HIS A 437 5.46 21.90 12.37
CA HIS A 437 5.90 21.57 11.02
C HIS A 437 5.77 22.74 10.05
N ILE A 438 6.78 22.89 9.21
CA ILE A 438 6.85 23.91 8.15
C ILE A 438 6.76 23.19 6.81
N GLU A 439 5.76 23.56 6.00
CA GLU A 439 5.68 23.09 4.61
C GLU A 439 6.88 23.64 3.83
N PHE A 440 7.70 22.74 3.27
CA PHE A 440 8.95 23.13 2.60
C PHE A 440 9.21 22.29 1.35
N ASP A 441 9.12 22.95 0.18
CA ASP A 441 9.69 22.58 -1.14
C ASP A 441 9.30 21.20 -1.75
N ASN A 442 8.64 20.31 -1.00
CA ASN A 442 8.16 19.01 -1.47
C ASN A 442 6.87 18.57 -0.74
N PRO A 443 5.71 18.50 -1.43
CA PRO A 443 4.43 18.13 -0.82
C PRO A 443 4.35 16.65 -0.38
N VAL A 444 5.35 15.83 -0.76
CA VAL A 444 5.44 14.41 -0.38
C VAL A 444 5.96 14.25 1.06
N VAL A 445 6.76 15.19 1.57
CA VAL A 445 7.28 15.14 2.94
C VAL A 445 6.20 15.63 3.89
N LYS A 446 5.76 14.73 4.78
CA LYS A 446 4.68 14.98 5.73
C LYS A 446 5.15 14.80 7.17
N PRO A 447 4.51 15.48 8.13
CA PRO A 447 4.68 15.22 9.56
C PRO A 447 4.57 13.72 9.87
N PRO A 448 5.40 13.15 10.77
CA PRO A 448 6.32 13.86 11.67
C PRO A 448 7.73 14.12 11.08
N THR A 449 7.94 13.84 9.79
CA THR A 449 9.21 14.08 9.08
C THR A 449 9.23 15.42 8.35
N GLY A 450 10.41 15.86 7.89
CA GLY A 450 10.59 17.14 7.22
C GLY A 450 11.05 18.25 8.15
N LEU A 451 10.78 19.51 7.76
CA LEU A 451 11.21 20.69 8.50
C LEU A 451 10.20 21.01 9.60
N CYS A 452 10.71 21.25 10.80
CA CYS A 452 9.91 21.76 11.89
C CYS A 452 10.70 22.81 12.69
N LYS A 453 9.96 23.68 13.38
CA LYS A 453 10.48 24.73 14.27
C LYS A 453 9.88 24.56 15.66
N MET A 454 10.72 24.68 16.69
CA MET A 454 10.21 24.67 18.05
C MET A 454 9.52 25.99 18.38
N PRO A 455 8.27 25.99 18.89
CA PRO A 455 7.58 27.20 19.29
C PRO A 455 8.13 27.74 20.61
N GLY A 456 8.24 29.06 20.73
CA GLY A 456 8.62 29.72 21.99
C GLY A 456 9.31 31.06 21.81
N ASN A 457 9.19 31.92 22.83
CA ASN A 457 9.98 33.16 22.93
C ASN A 457 11.29 32.84 23.66
N HIS A 458 12.27 32.33 22.90
CA HIS A 458 13.61 32.12 23.43
C HIS A 458 14.39 33.44 23.52
N THR A 459 15.13 33.62 24.60
CA THR A 459 15.86 34.87 24.90
C THR A 459 17.31 34.85 24.42
N GLY A 460 17.78 33.71 23.91
CA GLY A 460 19.14 33.57 23.40
C GLY A 460 19.33 34.19 22.02
N LYS A 461 20.49 33.93 21.41
CA LYS A 461 20.87 34.48 20.10
C LYS A 461 21.09 33.43 19.03
N LEU A 462 21.28 32.17 19.42
CA LEU A 462 21.71 31.09 18.53
C LEU A 462 20.54 30.58 17.65
N ARG A 463 20.73 30.55 16.33
CA ARG A 463 19.88 29.75 15.44
C ARG A 463 20.52 28.38 15.25
N LEU A 464 19.87 27.35 15.78
CA LEU A 464 20.37 25.97 15.74
C LEU A 464 19.54 25.14 14.76
N LEU A 465 20.22 24.41 13.87
CA LEU A 465 19.61 23.43 12.98
C LEU A 465 20.12 22.01 13.29
N VAL A 466 19.21 21.13 13.68
CA VAL A 466 19.44 19.67 13.70
C VAL A 466 19.09 19.11 12.33
N ILE A 467 20.00 18.36 11.72
CA ILE A 467 19.79 17.81 10.37
C ILE A 467 20.21 16.35 10.27
N GLY A 468 19.43 15.52 9.58
CA GLY A 468 19.86 14.16 9.25
C GLY A 468 18.71 13.22 8.92
N ASN A 469 18.87 11.93 9.27
CA ASN A 469 17.83 10.94 8.99
C ASN A 469 16.84 10.78 10.15
N SER A 470 16.18 9.64 10.26
CA SER A 470 15.29 9.33 11.40
C SER A 470 15.96 9.51 12.77
N TRP A 471 17.30 9.49 12.86
CA TRP A 471 18.03 9.79 14.10
C TRP A 471 17.91 11.26 14.52
N ALA A 472 17.88 12.19 13.56
CA ALA A 472 17.62 13.61 13.83
C ALA A 472 16.21 13.81 14.40
N CYS A 473 15.20 13.12 13.87
CA CYS A 473 13.85 13.18 14.45
C CYS A 473 13.83 12.57 15.87
N ASN A 474 14.45 11.40 16.03
CA ASN A 474 14.45 10.65 17.29
C ASN A 474 15.12 11.41 18.45
N GLN A 475 16.13 12.23 18.15
CA GLN A 475 16.98 12.87 19.15
C GLN A 475 16.84 14.40 19.19
N GLY A 476 16.19 15.04 18.21
CA GLY A 476 16.09 16.49 18.15
C GLY A 476 15.54 17.14 19.42
N GLY A 477 14.61 16.47 20.12
CA GLY A 477 14.08 16.95 21.41
C GLY A 477 15.14 17.08 22.51
N ILE A 478 16.04 16.09 22.67
CA ILE A 478 17.09 16.16 23.70
C ILE A 478 18.20 17.15 23.34
N VAL A 479 18.42 17.40 22.04
CA VAL A 479 19.30 18.49 21.58
C VAL A 479 18.70 19.84 21.94
N TYR A 480 17.42 20.05 21.64
CA TYR A 480 16.72 21.27 22.01
C TYR A 480 16.81 21.52 23.52
N GLU A 481 16.58 20.50 24.35
CA GLU A 481 16.69 20.63 25.82
C GLU A 481 18.07 21.07 26.29
N ALA A 482 19.15 20.56 25.68
CA ALA A 482 20.52 20.93 26.04
C ALA A 482 20.86 22.38 25.64
N PHE A 483 20.35 22.86 24.50
CA PHE A 483 20.68 24.18 23.95
C PHE A 483 19.63 25.26 24.27
N ARG A 484 18.50 24.92 24.91
CA ARG A 484 17.33 25.80 25.12
C ARG A 484 17.63 27.16 25.75
N HIS A 485 18.73 27.28 26.51
CA HIS A 485 19.10 28.48 27.23
C HIS A 485 19.79 29.54 26.36
N ILE A 486 20.39 29.12 25.24
CA ILE A 486 21.20 30.00 24.36
C ILE A 486 20.60 30.18 22.96
N ILE A 487 19.60 29.37 22.61
CA ILE A 487 18.88 29.48 21.33
C ILE A 487 17.98 30.72 21.26
N LYS A 488 17.87 31.27 20.07
CA LYS A 488 16.82 32.17 19.61
C LYS A 488 15.77 31.40 18.82
N GLU A 489 16.22 30.51 17.93
CA GLU A 489 15.36 29.64 17.12
C GLU A 489 15.98 28.26 17.03
N PHE A 490 15.13 27.23 17.12
CA PHE A 490 15.53 25.84 16.94
C PHE A 490 14.75 25.23 15.79
N TYR A 491 15.48 24.68 14.83
CA TYR A 491 14.92 23.96 13.70
C TYR A 491 15.44 22.52 13.72
N ALA A 492 14.59 21.61 13.28
CA ALA A 492 15.01 20.25 12.98
C ALA A 492 14.51 19.87 11.58
N PHE A 493 15.38 19.23 10.82
CA PHE A 493 15.06 18.69 9.51
C PHE A 493 15.50 17.24 9.44
N CYS A 494 14.53 16.35 9.22
CA CYS A 494 14.83 14.94 9.13
C CYS A 494 14.10 14.23 8.00
N LEU A 495 14.82 13.37 7.28
CA LEU A 495 14.29 12.56 6.19
C LEU A 495 14.67 11.10 6.39
N VAL A 496 13.70 10.19 6.43
CA VAL A 496 13.95 8.78 6.76
C VAL A 496 14.95 8.17 5.78
N ALA A 497 16.01 7.56 6.33
CA ALA A 497 17.08 6.90 5.58
C ALA A 497 17.91 7.77 4.61
N CYS A 498 17.71 9.08 4.57
CA CYS A 498 18.50 10.01 3.73
C CYS A 498 19.68 10.62 4.48
N GLU A 499 20.84 10.77 3.83
CA GLU A 499 22.08 11.19 4.50
C GLU A 499 22.49 12.62 4.12
N PRO A 500 22.67 13.55 5.07
CA PRO A 500 22.95 14.96 4.77
C PRO A 500 24.32 15.22 4.13
N LEU A 501 25.25 14.27 4.21
CA LEU A 501 26.60 14.37 3.63
C LEU A 501 26.76 13.59 2.32
N ILE A 502 25.66 13.04 1.77
CA ILE A 502 25.65 12.29 0.50
C ILE A 502 24.87 13.09 -0.54
N GLU A 503 25.50 13.41 -1.66
CA GLU A 503 24.85 14.11 -2.78
C GLU A 503 24.01 13.11 -3.61
N LYS A 504 24.59 11.93 -3.88
CA LYS A 504 23.97 10.87 -4.68
C LYS A 504 23.26 9.88 -3.77
N GLN A 505 22.08 10.27 -3.30
CA GLN A 505 21.21 9.40 -2.52
C GLN A 505 20.83 8.14 -3.33
N SER A 506 20.71 7.00 -2.65
CA SER A 506 20.19 5.78 -3.27
C SER A 506 18.66 5.87 -3.38
N PRO A 507 18.08 5.81 -4.59
CA PRO A 507 16.63 5.95 -4.79
C PRO A 507 15.82 4.80 -4.15
N ASN A 508 16.48 3.68 -3.82
CA ASN A 508 15.87 2.52 -3.15
C ASN A 508 15.91 2.64 -1.62
N ILE A 509 16.61 3.63 -1.07
CA ILE A 509 16.83 3.81 0.38
C ILE A 509 16.25 5.16 0.82
N CYS A 510 16.62 6.24 0.15
CA CYS A 510 16.09 7.58 0.34
C CYS A 510 15.12 7.91 -0.80
N PHE A 511 13.81 7.83 -0.50
CA PHE A 511 12.75 8.04 -1.49
C PHE A 511 12.39 9.52 -1.72
N GLN A 512 13.03 10.44 -0.98
CA GLN A 512 12.67 11.84 -0.95
C GLN A 512 13.75 12.66 -1.68
N ALA A 513 13.38 13.28 -2.80
CA ALA A 513 14.25 14.20 -3.52
C ALA A 513 14.17 15.59 -2.87
N ILE A 514 15.05 15.88 -1.91
CA ILE A 514 15.27 17.22 -1.37
C ILE A 514 16.77 17.51 -1.33
N LYS A 515 17.13 18.74 -1.69
CA LYS A 515 18.49 19.27 -1.53
C LYS A 515 18.64 19.86 -0.13
N TRP A 516 19.51 19.27 0.69
CA TRP A 516 19.77 19.71 2.07
C TRP A 516 20.18 21.19 2.14
N GLU A 517 20.90 21.66 1.13
CA GLU A 517 21.37 23.04 0.95
C GLU A 517 20.23 24.06 0.95
N LYS A 518 19.06 23.69 0.43
CA LYS A 518 17.89 24.58 0.43
C LYS A 518 17.37 24.81 1.84
N VAL A 519 17.35 23.77 2.67
CA VAL A 519 16.91 23.87 4.07
C VAL A 519 17.88 24.76 4.85
N VAL A 520 19.19 24.53 4.68
CA VAL A 520 20.23 25.33 5.33
C VAL A 520 20.15 26.79 4.90
N SER A 521 19.96 27.05 3.59
CA SER A 521 19.81 28.42 3.06
C SER A 521 18.55 29.12 3.55
N HIS A 522 17.47 28.36 3.78
CA HIS A 522 16.21 28.88 4.32
C HIS A 522 16.33 29.23 5.81
N VAL A 523 16.95 28.36 6.61
CA VAL A 523 17.08 28.54 8.06
C VAL A 523 18.19 29.54 8.42
N GLN A 524 19.29 29.54 7.66
CA GLN A 524 20.53 30.26 7.94
C GLN A 524 21.04 30.04 9.38
N PRO A 525 21.34 28.78 9.77
CA PRO A 525 21.75 28.46 11.14
C PRO A 525 23.15 28.96 11.49
N ASP A 526 23.37 29.36 12.73
CA ASP A 526 24.71 29.65 13.27
C ASP A 526 25.43 28.35 13.69
N LEU A 527 24.68 27.34 14.14
CA LEU A 527 25.16 26.01 14.53
C LEU A 527 24.36 24.91 13.82
N VAL A 528 25.07 23.95 13.23
CA VAL A 528 24.46 22.74 12.66
C VAL A 528 24.87 21.52 13.48
N ILE A 529 23.89 20.69 13.86
CA ILE A 529 24.12 19.39 14.49
C ILE A 529 23.66 18.30 13.53
N MET A 530 24.61 17.57 12.95
CA MET A 530 24.35 16.47 12.04
C MET A 530 24.11 15.19 12.82
N LEU A 531 22.86 14.73 12.78
CA LEU A 531 22.36 13.53 13.44
C LEU A 531 21.80 12.56 12.41
N HIS A 532 22.68 11.74 11.85
CA HIS A 532 22.27 10.67 10.97
C HIS A 532 23.04 9.40 11.30
N ARG A 533 22.37 8.26 11.16
CA ARG A 533 23.03 6.95 11.10
C ARG A 533 23.42 6.66 9.65
N PRO A 534 24.71 6.58 9.30
CA PRO A 534 25.13 6.27 7.94
C PRO A 534 24.68 4.86 7.52
N ILE A 535 24.23 4.75 6.28
CA ILE A 535 23.75 3.54 5.57
C ILE A 535 24.58 3.38 4.30
N ILE A 536 24.59 4.39 3.43
CA ILE A 536 25.41 4.46 2.21
C ILE A 536 26.87 4.69 2.61
N GLY A 537 27.10 5.61 3.55
CA GLY A 537 28.42 5.92 4.08
C GLY A 537 29.21 4.69 4.56
N LYS A 538 28.54 3.65 5.05
CA LYS A 538 29.22 2.43 5.55
C LYS A 538 29.82 1.52 4.46
N GLY A 539 29.68 1.86 3.18
CA GLY A 539 30.29 1.11 2.09
C GLY A 539 31.80 0.94 2.26
N SER A 540 32.30 -0.27 2.02
CA SER A 540 33.74 -0.58 2.08
C SER A 540 34.53 0.10 0.98
N PHE A 541 35.79 0.45 1.26
CA PHE A 541 36.75 0.90 0.25
C PHE A 541 38.03 0.04 0.28
N ASN A 542 38.73 -0.04 -0.85
CA ASN A 542 39.94 -0.86 -0.99
C ASN A 542 41.15 -0.15 -0.38
N ASP A 543 41.54 -0.57 0.82
CA ASP A 543 42.73 -0.15 1.59
C ASP A 543 42.88 1.36 1.91
N ILE A 544 43.45 1.62 3.10
CA ILE A 544 43.61 2.94 3.74
C ILE A 544 44.34 3.98 2.85
N THR A 545 45.09 3.53 1.84
CA THR A 545 45.86 4.38 0.92
C THR A 545 45.03 5.19 -0.08
N GLN A 546 43.73 4.97 -0.20
CA GLN A 546 42.87 5.65 -1.20
C GLN A 546 41.66 6.40 -0.62
N LEU A 547 41.68 6.77 0.67
CA LEU A 547 40.59 7.56 1.27
C LEU A 547 40.33 8.90 0.56
N GLN A 548 41.39 9.56 0.07
CA GLN A 548 41.25 10.80 -0.69
C GLN A 548 40.56 10.62 -2.04
N THR A 549 40.57 9.42 -2.62
CA THR A 549 39.92 9.12 -3.90
C THR A 549 38.58 8.39 -3.73
N ASP A 550 38.18 8.11 -2.49
CA ASP A 550 36.91 7.45 -2.18
C ASP A 550 35.73 8.38 -2.51
N ASP A 551 34.77 7.89 -3.30
CA ASP A 551 33.64 8.70 -3.80
C ASP A 551 32.73 9.19 -2.68
N VAL A 552 32.54 8.41 -1.62
CA VAL A 552 31.71 8.76 -0.46
C VAL A 552 32.35 9.91 0.31
N TYR A 553 33.64 9.78 0.64
CA TYR A 553 34.40 10.83 1.31
C TYR A 553 34.48 12.11 0.47
N GLN A 554 34.67 11.99 -0.84
CA GLN A 554 34.66 13.15 -1.74
C GLN A 554 33.30 13.87 -1.77
N GLN A 555 32.19 13.14 -1.63
CA GLN A 555 30.87 13.75 -1.44
C GLN A 555 30.79 14.48 -0.09
N HIS A 556 31.21 13.85 1.00
CA HIS A 556 31.23 14.49 2.32
C HIS A 556 32.01 15.81 2.29
N LEU A 557 33.22 15.78 1.71
CA LEU A 557 34.10 16.94 1.62
C LEU A 557 33.46 18.08 0.82
N ARG A 558 32.88 17.81 -0.36
CA ARG A 558 32.20 18.83 -1.16
C ARG A 558 31.02 19.45 -0.40
N VAL A 559 30.24 18.61 0.26
CA VAL A 559 29.10 19.07 1.06
C VAL A 559 29.59 19.94 2.21
N THR A 560 30.55 19.51 3.03
CA THR A 560 31.06 20.31 4.16
C THR A 560 31.72 21.61 3.70
N GLN A 561 32.47 21.61 2.59
CA GLN A 561 33.03 22.82 1.99
C GLN A 561 31.93 23.81 1.57
N TRP A 562 30.79 23.31 1.08
CA TRP A 562 29.63 24.15 0.80
C TRP A 562 29.07 24.78 2.08
N TYR A 563 28.95 24.02 3.18
CA TYR A 563 28.54 24.58 4.48
C TYR A 563 29.53 25.64 4.98
N GLU A 564 30.84 25.41 4.87
CA GLU A 564 31.88 26.39 5.23
C GLU A 564 31.78 27.67 4.40
N SER A 565 31.47 27.56 3.11
CA SER A 565 31.35 28.71 2.21
C SER A 565 30.18 29.66 2.54
N GLN A 566 29.24 29.23 3.39
CA GLN A 566 28.09 30.05 3.77
C GLN A 566 28.46 31.27 4.64
N GLY A 567 29.56 31.21 5.39
CA GLY A 567 30.08 32.31 6.22
C GLY A 567 29.28 32.65 7.49
N TYR A 568 27.98 32.30 7.56
CA TYR A 568 27.16 32.46 8.76
C TYR A 568 27.23 31.26 9.72
N ILE A 569 27.60 30.07 9.22
CA ILE A 569 27.73 28.86 10.04
C ILE A 569 29.06 28.91 10.80
N LYS A 570 28.98 28.88 12.14
CA LYS A 570 30.15 28.97 13.03
C LYS A 570 30.77 27.62 13.33
N LYS A 571 29.92 26.59 13.47
CA LYS A 571 30.35 25.24 13.86
C LYS A 571 29.38 24.19 13.31
N ILE A 572 29.90 22.99 13.04
CA ILE A 572 29.13 21.80 12.67
C ILE A 572 29.56 20.66 13.59
N TYR A 573 28.63 20.15 14.39
CA TYR A 573 28.87 18.92 15.13
C TYR A 573 28.40 17.72 14.31
N ILE A 574 29.28 16.74 14.08
CA ILE A 574 28.99 15.53 13.30
C ILE A 574 29.02 14.32 14.23
N LEU A 575 27.88 13.61 14.34
CA LEU A 575 27.83 12.36 15.07
C LEU A 575 28.70 11.31 14.36
N GLN A 576 29.63 10.72 15.10
CA GLN A 576 30.46 9.66 14.58
C GLN A 576 29.64 8.42 14.20
N ALA A 577 30.08 7.69 13.18
CA ALA A 577 29.36 6.52 12.70
C ALA A 577 29.22 5.47 13.81
N MET A 578 27.98 5.02 13.98
CA MET A 578 27.58 4.06 14.99
C MET A 578 27.44 2.66 14.37
N PRO A 579 27.97 1.60 14.99
CA PRO A 579 27.68 0.22 14.60
C PRO A 579 26.18 -0.06 14.75
N ILE A 580 25.68 -1.03 14.00
CA ILE A 580 24.29 -1.47 14.14
C ILE A 580 24.17 -2.58 15.19
N CYS A 581 23.02 -2.64 15.84
CA CYS A 581 22.57 -3.85 16.47
C CYS A 581 21.84 -4.73 15.45
N HIS A 582 21.96 -6.04 15.59
CA HIS A 582 21.23 -7.02 14.80
C HIS A 582 19.72 -6.69 14.77
N TRP A 583 19.05 -7.02 13.66
CA TRP A 583 17.60 -6.83 13.52
C TRP A 583 16.84 -7.47 14.69
N GLN A 584 15.85 -6.76 15.24
CA GLN A 584 15.10 -7.17 16.44
C GLN A 584 15.96 -7.28 17.71
N CYS A 585 16.92 -6.37 17.87
CA CYS A 585 17.86 -6.32 18.99
C CYS A 585 17.17 -6.42 20.36
N THR A 586 16.18 -5.56 20.62
CA THR A 586 15.49 -5.51 21.91
C THR A 586 14.71 -6.79 22.16
N LYS A 587 14.02 -7.30 21.13
CA LYS A 587 13.30 -8.56 21.22
C LYS A 587 14.22 -9.73 21.56
N LEU A 588 15.35 -9.87 20.87
CA LEU A 588 16.30 -10.96 21.11
C LEU A 588 16.89 -10.92 22.52
N MET A 589 17.22 -9.72 23.02
CA MET A 589 17.68 -9.52 24.39
C MET A 589 16.59 -9.84 25.42
N ASN A 590 15.33 -9.44 25.16
CA ASN A 590 14.20 -9.80 26.01
C ASN A 590 13.91 -11.30 26.00
N ASP A 591 13.94 -11.95 24.83
CA ASP A 591 13.73 -13.39 24.68
C ASP A 591 14.79 -14.16 25.48
N PHE A 592 16.05 -13.71 25.47
CA PHE A 592 17.10 -14.27 26.32
C PHE A 592 16.76 -14.14 27.82
N MET A 593 16.42 -12.93 28.29
CA MET A 593 16.08 -12.73 29.70
C MET A 593 14.84 -13.53 30.12
N GLU A 594 13.84 -13.65 29.24
CA GLU A 594 12.61 -14.40 29.49
C GLU A 594 12.87 -15.91 29.56
N ASN A 595 13.63 -16.45 28.61
CA ASN A 595 13.83 -17.89 28.45
C ASN A 595 14.90 -18.43 29.41
N GLU A 596 16.01 -17.71 29.56
CA GLU A 596 17.12 -18.15 30.40
C GLU A 596 17.01 -17.67 31.85
N LYS A 597 16.11 -16.72 32.14
CA LYS A 597 15.95 -16.09 33.47
C LYS A 597 17.24 -15.47 33.98
N LYS A 598 18.05 -14.94 33.06
CA LYS A 598 19.36 -14.33 33.34
C LYS A 598 19.39 -12.85 32.97
N PRO A 599 20.18 -12.02 33.67
CA PRO A 599 20.37 -10.61 33.33
C PRO A 599 21.18 -10.44 32.04
N LEU A 600 21.04 -9.30 31.37
CA LEU A 600 21.76 -9.00 30.12
C LEU A 600 23.27 -8.98 30.29
N LYS A 601 23.80 -8.80 31.50
CA LYS A 601 25.25 -8.94 31.74
C LYS A 601 25.81 -10.29 31.25
N GLU A 602 25.02 -11.37 31.30
CA GLU A 602 25.43 -12.68 30.79
C GLU A 602 25.25 -12.85 29.26
N PHE A 603 24.57 -11.91 28.61
CA PHE A 603 24.29 -11.94 27.18
C PHE A 603 25.54 -11.61 26.34
N GLY A 604 26.29 -10.59 26.76
CA GLY A 604 27.50 -10.09 26.08
C GLY A 604 27.20 -9.25 24.83
N ASN A 605 28.21 -9.08 23.98
CA ASN A 605 28.15 -8.22 22.78
C ASN A 605 27.64 -8.93 21.51
N LYS A 606 26.95 -10.07 21.64
CA LYS A 606 26.60 -10.97 20.52
C LYS A 606 25.79 -10.33 19.39
N LEU A 607 25.08 -9.25 19.66
CA LEU A 607 24.22 -8.57 18.68
C LEU A 607 24.84 -7.30 18.09
N VAL A 608 26.08 -6.96 18.47
CA VAL A 608 26.80 -5.83 17.88
C VAL A 608 27.38 -6.25 16.53
N VAL A 609 27.04 -5.49 15.49
CA VAL A 609 27.62 -5.65 14.15
C VAL A 609 28.51 -4.44 13.87
N HIS A 610 29.82 -4.70 13.79
CA HIS A 610 30.84 -3.67 13.51
C HIS A 610 30.92 -3.33 12.02
N ASP A 611 29.91 -2.64 11.52
CA ASP A 611 29.80 -2.17 10.13
C ASP A 611 30.23 -0.70 9.96
N ASP A 612 30.70 -0.06 11.03
CA ASP A 612 31.00 1.35 11.13
C ASP A 612 32.44 1.73 10.73
N TYR A 613 33.37 0.76 10.69
CA TYR A 613 34.80 0.99 10.53
C TYR A 613 35.18 1.98 9.40
N PHE A 614 34.69 1.75 8.18
CA PHE A 614 35.07 2.55 7.02
C PHE A 614 34.53 3.98 7.11
N GLU A 615 33.29 4.14 7.56
CA GLU A 615 32.70 5.46 7.70
C GLU A 615 33.35 6.25 8.83
N ARG A 616 33.73 5.58 9.91
CA ARG A 616 34.50 6.23 10.98
C ARG A 616 35.82 6.80 10.47
N LYS A 617 36.52 6.07 9.60
CA LYS A 617 37.73 6.58 8.93
C LYS A 617 37.46 7.78 8.04
N ARG A 618 36.34 7.79 7.31
CA ARG A 618 35.92 8.95 6.50
C ARG A 618 35.64 10.17 7.36
N PHE A 619 34.88 10.02 8.45
CA PHE A 619 34.58 11.13 9.35
C PHE A 619 35.80 11.64 10.11
N GLU A 620 36.69 10.75 10.58
CA GLU A 620 37.99 11.13 11.17
C GLU A 620 38.77 12.04 10.22
N LYS A 621 38.91 11.63 8.95
CA LYS A 621 39.58 12.45 7.95
C LYS A 621 38.84 13.74 7.65
N LEU A 622 37.51 13.69 7.52
CA LEU A 622 36.67 14.86 7.25
C LEU A 622 36.83 15.94 8.32
N ALA A 623 36.97 15.56 9.58
CA ALA A 623 37.19 16.48 10.70
C ALA A 623 38.57 17.16 10.66
N GLU A 624 39.57 16.56 10.01
CA GLU A 624 40.86 17.23 9.76
C GLU A 624 40.75 18.27 8.64
N ASP A 625 39.91 18.00 7.64
CA ASP A 625 39.82 18.83 6.43
C ASP A 625 38.74 19.93 6.49
N CYS A 626 37.76 19.79 7.38
CA CYS A 626 36.72 20.80 7.64
C CYS A 626 37.03 21.58 8.93
N LYS A 627 37.29 22.88 8.81
CA LYS A 627 37.77 23.74 9.91
C LYS A 627 36.72 24.05 10.96
N ILE A 628 35.45 24.02 10.57
CA ILE A 628 34.31 24.28 11.46
C ILE A 628 33.65 22.99 11.94
N CYS A 629 34.12 21.82 11.51
CA CYS A 629 33.54 20.53 11.87
C CYS A 629 34.19 19.97 13.13
N GLU A 630 33.37 19.40 14.02
CA GLU A 630 33.83 18.69 15.21
C GLU A 630 33.04 17.40 15.39
N LEU A 631 33.75 16.30 15.66
CA LEU A 631 33.15 14.99 15.88
C LEU A 631 32.75 14.81 17.33
N TYR A 632 31.61 14.16 17.56
CA TYR A 632 31.21 13.64 18.85
C TYR A 632 30.79 12.18 18.72
N ASP A 633 30.94 11.39 19.79
CA ASP A 633 30.81 9.94 19.72
C ASP A 633 30.02 9.37 20.91
N TYR A 634 29.12 8.44 20.63
CA TYR A 634 28.32 7.76 21.63
C TYR A 634 28.98 6.50 22.16
N LEU A 635 29.89 5.89 21.39
CA LEU A 635 30.47 4.60 21.75
C LEU A 635 31.04 4.54 23.17
N PRO A 636 31.74 5.57 23.69
CA PRO A 636 32.24 5.54 25.07
C PRO A 636 31.15 5.35 26.13
N LEU A 637 29.93 5.85 25.89
CA LEU A 637 28.81 5.78 26.84
C LEU A 637 28.00 4.49 26.78
N LEU A 638 28.20 3.70 25.72
CA LEU A 638 27.41 2.50 25.42
C LEU A 638 28.18 1.21 25.68
N ARG A 639 29.36 1.30 26.29
CA ARG A 639 30.19 0.17 26.69
C ARG A 639 29.79 -0.35 28.07
N ASP A 640 29.97 -1.66 28.24
CA ASP A 640 29.89 -2.34 29.53
C ASP A 640 31.11 -2.02 30.41
N LYS A 641 31.11 -2.57 31.63
CA LYS A 641 32.20 -2.37 32.59
C LYS A 641 33.54 -2.98 32.13
N ASP A 642 33.49 -3.96 31.25
CA ASP A 642 34.66 -4.64 30.68
C ASP A 642 35.14 -3.96 29.39
N GLY A 643 34.48 -2.88 28.96
CA GLY A 643 34.82 -2.08 27.80
C GLY A 643 34.23 -2.58 26.47
N ASN A 644 33.40 -3.61 26.46
CA ASN A 644 32.74 -4.10 25.25
C ASN A 644 31.50 -3.27 24.93
N LEU A 645 31.21 -3.07 23.65
CA LEU A 645 29.97 -2.44 23.23
C LEU A 645 28.81 -3.44 23.40
N THR A 646 27.74 -3.06 24.10
CA THR A 646 26.66 -4.01 24.45
C THR A 646 25.25 -3.50 24.17
N PHE A 647 25.07 -2.19 23.92
CA PHE A 647 23.75 -1.56 23.65
C PHE A 647 22.68 -1.78 24.74
N TYR A 648 23.08 -2.18 25.95
CA TYR A 648 22.22 -2.26 27.12
C TYR A 648 22.99 -1.83 28.38
N ASP A 649 22.25 -1.51 29.43
CA ASP A 649 22.83 -1.24 30.73
C ASP A 649 22.89 -2.54 31.55
N GLU A 650 24.09 -2.99 31.94
CA GLU A 650 24.28 -4.22 32.71
C GLU A 650 23.62 -4.20 34.10
N SER A 651 23.41 -3.02 34.66
CA SER A 651 22.86 -2.87 36.01
C SER A 651 21.34 -2.86 36.01
N THR A 652 20.72 -2.24 35.00
CA THR A 652 19.26 -2.10 34.92
C THR A 652 18.60 -3.08 33.96
N ASN A 653 19.39 -3.77 33.12
CA ASN A 653 18.93 -4.64 32.03
C ASN A 653 18.08 -3.90 30.98
N LEU A 654 18.20 -2.57 30.90
CA LEU A 654 17.48 -1.76 29.93
C LEU A 654 18.26 -1.68 28.62
N VAL A 655 17.56 -1.85 27.50
CA VAL A 655 18.16 -1.83 26.16
C VAL A 655 18.11 -0.42 25.58
N PHE A 656 19.24 0.04 25.03
CA PHE A 656 19.39 1.40 24.50
C PHE A 656 18.90 1.56 23.06
N MET A 657 18.77 0.46 22.32
CA MET A 657 18.32 0.44 20.92
C MET A 657 16.95 -0.24 20.81
N ASP A 658 16.09 0.27 19.94
CA ASP A 658 14.83 -0.38 19.56
C ASP A 658 15.03 -1.40 18.42
N ASP A 659 13.98 -2.12 18.04
CA ASP A 659 14.05 -3.14 16.98
C ASP A 659 14.36 -2.57 15.58
N ALA A 660 14.28 -1.24 15.37
CA ALA A 660 14.63 -0.53 14.14
C ALA A 660 15.99 0.17 14.19
N ASN A 661 16.79 -0.03 15.25
CA ASN A 661 18.07 0.66 15.46
C ASN A 661 17.92 2.19 15.66
N HIS A 662 16.87 2.64 16.33
CA HIS A 662 16.79 3.97 16.95
C HIS A 662 17.12 3.88 18.43
N LEU A 663 17.48 5.01 19.05
CA LEU A 663 17.64 5.05 20.50
C LEU A 663 16.26 4.95 21.16
N THR A 664 16.13 4.03 22.11
CA THR A 664 15.02 4.00 23.07
C THR A 664 15.08 5.23 23.98
N LYS A 665 14.04 5.47 24.80
CA LYS A 665 14.14 6.49 25.85
C LYS A 665 15.40 6.32 26.70
N PHE A 666 15.73 5.08 27.08
CA PHE A 666 16.92 4.78 27.89
C PHE A 666 18.23 5.12 27.17
N GLY A 667 18.31 4.82 25.88
CA GLY A 667 19.46 5.20 25.06
C GLY A 667 19.61 6.72 24.94
N ARG A 668 18.49 7.44 24.72
CA ARG A 668 18.47 8.91 24.65
C ARG A 668 18.90 9.56 25.97
N ASP A 669 18.39 9.05 27.10
CA ASP A 669 18.77 9.52 28.43
C ASP A 669 20.27 9.33 28.68
N LYS A 670 20.85 8.21 28.22
CA LYS A 670 22.28 7.92 28.34
C LYS A 670 23.15 8.93 27.57
N VAL A 671 22.78 9.26 26.33
CA VAL A 671 23.58 10.15 25.47
C VAL A 671 23.31 11.63 25.70
N LYS A 672 22.26 11.99 26.46
CA LYS A 672 21.91 13.39 26.77
C LYS A 672 23.08 14.20 27.35
N ILE A 673 23.94 13.57 28.14
CA ILE A 673 25.13 14.21 28.72
C ILE A 673 26.07 14.79 27.66
N ILE A 674 26.17 14.16 26.48
CA ILE A 674 27.02 14.64 25.39
C ILE A 674 26.50 15.97 24.88
N TYR A 675 25.19 16.11 24.67
CA TYR A 675 24.64 17.36 24.15
C TYR A 675 24.80 18.53 25.13
N ASN A 676 24.72 18.27 26.44
CA ASN A 676 25.03 19.28 27.45
C ASN A 676 26.50 19.74 27.32
N GLN A 677 27.43 18.79 27.15
CA GLN A 677 28.85 19.12 26.93
C GLN A 677 29.06 19.90 25.63
N LEU A 678 28.37 19.53 24.55
CA LEU A 678 28.44 20.26 23.27
C LEU A 678 27.93 21.70 23.42
N ALA A 679 26.86 21.93 24.18
CA ALA A 679 26.33 23.26 24.45
C ALA A 679 27.30 24.12 25.29
N GLU A 680 27.91 23.52 26.33
CA GLU A 680 28.94 24.17 27.15
C GLU A 680 30.21 24.48 26.34
N ASN A 681 30.66 23.57 25.48
CA ASN A 681 31.84 23.79 24.65
C ASN A 681 31.58 24.88 23.62
N PHE A 682 30.39 24.86 22.99
CA PHE A 682 30.00 25.89 22.02
C PHE A 682 29.96 27.28 22.66
N THR A 683 29.41 27.42 23.87
CA THR A 683 29.35 28.71 24.58
C THR A 683 30.72 29.22 25.03
N LYS A 684 31.64 28.30 25.40
CA LYS A 684 33.04 28.66 25.68
C LYS A 684 33.78 29.14 24.43
N GLU A 685 33.54 28.50 23.29
CA GLU A 685 34.15 28.86 22.00
C GLU A 685 33.58 30.15 21.41
N PHE A 686 32.27 30.38 21.60
CA PHE A 686 31.55 31.55 21.07
C PHE A 686 30.78 32.29 22.19
N PRO A 687 31.48 33.07 23.05
CA PRO A 687 30.88 33.75 24.20
C PRO A 687 29.75 34.72 23.84
N GLU A 688 29.69 35.20 22.60
CA GLU A 688 28.65 36.12 22.13
C GLU A 688 27.22 35.52 22.16
N PHE A 689 27.11 34.19 22.18
CA PHE A 689 25.87 33.42 22.29
C PHE A 689 25.50 33.00 23.72
N SER A 690 26.37 33.25 24.71
CA SER A 690 26.13 32.90 26.12
C SER A 690 25.07 33.79 26.78
#